data_AF-A0A081C394-F1
#
_entry.id   AF-A0A081C394-F1
#
_cell.length_a   1.000
_cell.length_b   1.000
_cell.length_c   1.000
_cell.angle_alpha   90.00
_cell.angle_beta   90.00
_cell.angle_gamma   90.00
#
_symmetry.space_group_name_H-M   'P 1'
#
loop_
_entity.id
_entity.type
_entity.pdbx_description
1 polymer ?
#
loop_
_entity_poly.entity_id
_entity_poly.type
_entity_poly.pdbx_seq_one_letter_code
_entity_poly.pdbx_strand_id
1 'polypeptide(L)'
;MAAELHATVLHDRHVELGAQMVEFGGWDMPIQYPAGIVQEHLATRKNAGIFDVSHMGRFIFRGKNAVAFLQCTLTNNAAALEPGQSQYTLIPNERGGAVDDAYLYYFDKGEYLLVVNAANREKDWDHFQRILKRFDQVELEDHTSKIAMISLQGPRSKEILTQLMDSGQLPEPLRNSLSTVTIQGQKVRVARTGYTGEPICFELFIASEHAQTLWDLLLEKGAEPIGLGARDTLRLEAGLPLYGHELGSDPDGQEIPIFAIGLARFAVSFSLLKGEFLGKQFLFQQFKALKKIMDRDYSEIEYLPRRVMPVALAGKGIARAGSPVFRNGKQVGYVTSGTMVPYWKIAGEGIESALTDESGKRAIGLALVDSNLLEGDRLEVEIRGKRTEAVLVPYHLRSEAPPYSRPITYEQLFEKEKEVVPAKEMTQKVNTLLKKAIENTIWRQRQCINLIPSEQTPSPMTRLLSIMDPVCRYAEHKPVKAFDDAEVFYYQGTKFISEVETLLIEELKKYLGCANVETRVVSGQMANTAVFSAMVDYINRADRKSEQRRLRKVMNNHIIRGGHLSAQPMGALRDFVARDPVTEKPAVVNFPVLPDNPYKIDVAACRELIAEHQPELIILGKSMVIHKEPVAEMRALIDELNPGCVLMYDMAHVLGLIGPYFQEPFKEGANIVTGSTHKTYFGTQRGVIGANYIEEDAAYPLWEAIGRRAFPGSVSNHHLGTLLGLLMAAYEMNHFKDEYQKRVIANAKAFAQALKDVGLQVAGDPSISYTETHQVVMLVGYAKGPEIAERLEANNIVVNYQATPEEEGFTASGGIRMGVSEMTRFGMQAQDFQELAQFMHDVIIENKTVKDDVAAFRKHFLDLRFCFKGDEFDALIQQLHQLV
;
A
#
# COMPACT_ATOMS: atom_id res chain seq x y z
N MET A 1 19.63 -19.14 -48.39
CA MET A 1 20.60 -18.61 -47.41
C MET A 1 19.82 -18.33 -46.15
N ALA A 2 20.21 -18.91 -45.01
CA ALA A 2 19.59 -18.52 -43.74
C ALA A 2 19.88 -17.04 -43.50
N ALA A 3 18.89 -16.27 -43.04
CA ALA A 3 19.09 -14.87 -42.70
C ALA A 3 20.13 -14.78 -41.57
N GLU A 4 21.04 -13.81 -41.65
CA GLU A 4 22.05 -13.56 -40.61
C GLU A 4 21.34 -13.02 -39.37
N LEU A 5 21.53 -13.68 -38.22
CA LEU A 5 20.89 -13.29 -36.95
C LEU A 5 21.61 -12.11 -36.32
N HIS A 6 20.87 -11.22 -35.67
CA HIS A 6 21.44 -10.15 -34.87
C HIS A 6 21.99 -10.69 -33.54
N ALA A 7 23.06 -10.10 -33.03
CA ALA A 7 23.67 -10.45 -31.74
C ALA A 7 23.59 -9.25 -30.78
N THR A 8 23.28 -9.50 -29.50
CA THR A 8 23.35 -8.46 -28.46
C THR A 8 24.80 -8.18 -28.07
N VAL A 9 25.05 -7.07 -27.37
CA VAL A 9 26.37 -6.76 -26.82
C VAL A 9 26.85 -7.76 -25.76
N LEU A 10 25.96 -8.63 -25.28
CA LEU A 10 26.26 -9.69 -24.31
C LEU A 10 26.37 -11.08 -24.96
N HIS A 11 26.26 -11.19 -26.29
CA HIS A 11 26.23 -12.47 -27.00
C HIS A 11 27.44 -13.37 -26.69
N ASP A 12 28.66 -12.86 -26.86
CA ASP A 12 29.89 -13.61 -26.58
C ASP A 12 29.91 -14.09 -25.12
N ARG A 13 29.43 -13.24 -24.20
CA ARG A 13 29.35 -13.58 -22.78
C ARG A 13 28.36 -14.71 -22.50
N HIS A 14 27.22 -14.76 -23.21
CA HIS A 14 26.27 -15.88 -23.10
C HIS A 14 26.89 -17.19 -23.57
N VAL A 15 27.65 -17.15 -24.67
CA VAL A 15 28.38 -18.32 -25.19
C VAL A 15 29.43 -18.79 -24.20
N GLU A 16 30.20 -17.89 -23.59
CA GLU A 16 31.18 -18.21 -22.54
C GLU A 16 30.53 -18.84 -21.30
N LEU A 17 29.33 -18.40 -20.92
CA LEU A 17 28.55 -18.96 -19.82
C LEU A 17 27.91 -20.32 -20.16
N GLY A 18 28.15 -20.84 -21.36
CA GLY A 18 27.65 -22.14 -21.81
C GLY A 18 26.15 -22.12 -22.13
N ALA A 19 25.59 -20.96 -22.48
CA ALA A 19 24.20 -20.86 -22.87
C ALA A 19 23.92 -21.64 -24.16
N GLN A 20 22.75 -22.27 -24.22
CA GLN A 20 22.22 -22.77 -25.47
C GLN A 20 21.58 -21.60 -26.22
N MET A 21 22.09 -21.28 -27.41
CA MET A 21 21.62 -20.17 -28.22
C MET A 21 20.56 -20.63 -29.24
N VAL A 22 19.54 -19.80 -29.48
CA VAL A 22 18.47 -20.04 -30.46
C VAL A 22 18.07 -18.74 -31.15
N GLU A 23 17.48 -18.87 -32.34
CA GLU A 23 16.77 -17.76 -32.97
C GLU A 23 15.55 -17.36 -32.11
N PHE A 24 15.48 -16.09 -31.74
CA PHE A 24 14.31 -15.47 -31.13
C PHE A 24 14.08 -14.07 -31.69
N GLY A 25 13.03 -13.90 -32.50
CA GLY A 25 12.66 -12.59 -33.05
C GLY A 25 13.74 -11.95 -33.94
N GLY A 26 14.50 -12.76 -34.68
CA GLY A 26 15.61 -12.29 -35.52
C GLY A 26 16.96 -12.12 -34.79
N TRP A 27 17.03 -12.47 -33.50
CA TRP A 27 18.25 -12.40 -32.69
C TRP A 27 18.73 -13.79 -32.27
N ASP A 28 20.04 -13.96 -32.11
CA ASP A 28 20.64 -15.15 -31.51
C ASP A 28 20.73 -14.97 -29.98
N MET A 29 19.86 -15.67 -29.24
CA MET A 29 19.60 -15.43 -27.81
C MET A 29 19.68 -16.71 -26.97
N PRO A 30 20.06 -16.61 -25.67
CA PRO A 30 20.10 -17.77 -24.78
C PRO A 30 18.68 -18.30 -24.46
N ILE A 31 18.35 -19.54 -24.89
CA ILE A 31 17.10 -20.20 -24.48
C ILE A 31 17.16 -20.71 -23.04
N GLN A 32 18.33 -21.20 -22.63
CA GLN A 32 18.65 -21.68 -21.29
C GLN A 32 20.17 -21.72 -21.08
N TYR A 33 20.59 -21.70 -19.83
CA TYR A 33 21.95 -21.92 -19.34
C TYR A 33 22.09 -23.37 -18.83
N PRO A 34 23.31 -23.83 -18.44
CA PRO A 34 23.53 -25.23 -18.04
C PRO A 34 22.63 -25.75 -16.91
N ALA A 35 22.10 -24.88 -16.04
CA ALA A 35 21.17 -25.25 -14.97
C ALA A 35 19.77 -25.66 -15.50
N GLY A 36 19.40 -25.19 -16.68
CA GLY A 36 18.14 -25.47 -17.36
C GLY A 36 16.95 -24.65 -16.85
N ILE A 37 15.92 -24.55 -17.70
CA ILE A 37 14.71 -23.71 -17.51
C ILE A 37 14.07 -23.85 -16.12
N VAL A 38 14.02 -25.07 -15.57
CA VAL A 38 13.37 -25.31 -14.28
C VAL A 38 14.14 -24.64 -13.13
N GLN A 39 15.47 -24.77 -13.11
CA GLN A 39 16.28 -24.19 -12.06
C GLN A 39 16.34 -22.67 -12.20
N GLU A 40 16.48 -22.17 -13.42
CA GLU A 40 16.41 -20.74 -13.71
C GLU A 40 15.12 -20.07 -13.22
N HIS A 41 13.96 -20.70 -13.45
CA HIS A 41 12.68 -20.21 -12.91
C HIS A 41 12.71 -20.18 -11.38
N LEU A 42 13.10 -21.28 -10.74
CA LEU A 42 13.13 -21.39 -9.28
C LEU A 42 14.13 -20.42 -8.64
N ALA A 43 15.27 -20.19 -9.28
CA ALA A 43 16.27 -19.21 -8.89
C ALA A 43 15.69 -17.79 -8.90
N THR A 44 14.94 -17.42 -9.94
CA THR A 44 14.27 -16.10 -10.01
C THR A 44 13.27 -15.91 -8.86
N ARG A 45 12.51 -16.95 -8.50
CA ARG A 45 11.49 -16.91 -7.44
C ARG A 45 12.05 -16.79 -6.01
N LYS A 46 13.28 -17.25 -5.78
CA LYS A 46 13.89 -17.36 -4.43
C LYS A 46 15.12 -16.46 -4.23
N ASN A 47 15.85 -16.17 -5.29
CA ASN A 47 17.09 -15.39 -5.30
C ASN A 47 16.94 -14.14 -6.19
N ALA A 48 17.72 -14.02 -7.25
CA ALA A 48 17.63 -12.98 -8.26
C ALA A 48 18.08 -13.53 -9.61
N GLY A 49 17.24 -13.40 -10.63
CA GLY A 49 17.56 -13.72 -12.02
C GLY A 49 17.97 -12.46 -12.79
N ILE A 50 19.00 -12.54 -13.63
CA ILE A 50 19.36 -11.52 -14.62
C ILE A 50 19.06 -11.98 -16.04
N PHE A 51 18.49 -11.08 -16.83
CA PHE A 51 18.02 -11.36 -18.18
C PHE A 51 18.60 -10.34 -19.14
N ASP A 52 19.16 -10.81 -20.26
CA ASP A 52 19.52 -9.94 -21.36
C ASP A 52 18.27 -9.62 -22.20
N VAL A 53 17.77 -8.40 -22.04
CA VAL A 53 16.65 -7.88 -22.83
C VAL A 53 17.10 -6.83 -23.83
N SER A 54 18.40 -6.78 -24.13
CA SER A 54 19.02 -5.86 -25.11
C SER A 54 18.68 -6.19 -26.57
N HIS A 55 17.78 -7.14 -26.81
CA HIS A 55 17.21 -7.43 -28.13
C HIS A 55 15.91 -6.64 -28.40
N MET A 56 15.25 -6.12 -27.36
CA MET A 56 14.01 -5.33 -27.46
C MET A 56 14.27 -3.96 -28.12
N GLY A 57 13.31 -3.40 -28.86
CA GLY A 57 13.51 -2.08 -29.50
C GLY A 57 13.53 -0.95 -28.46
N ARG A 58 14.45 0.01 -28.58
CA ARG A 58 14.55 1.19 -27.68
C ARG A 58 14.47 2.47 -28.50
N PHE A 59 13.31 3.12 -28.50
CA PHE A 59 13.05 4.33 -29.27
C PHE A 59 13.00 5.55 -28.38
N ILE A 60 13.76 6.60 -28.74
CA ILE A 60 13.74 7.86 -28.02
C ILE A 60 12.92 8.89 -28.80
N PHE A 61 12.00 9.54 -28.08
CA PHE A 61 11.18 10.63 -28.58
C PHE A 61 11.54 11.95 -27.90
N ARG A 62 11.83 12.98 -28.69
CA ARG A 62 12.11 14.36 -28.22
C ARG A 62 11.37 15.38 -29.06
N GLY A 63 11.38 16.62 -28.59
CA GLY A 63 10.81 17.77 -29.31
C GLY A 63 9.47 18.22 -28.75
N LYS A 64 9.05 19.43 -29.16
CA LYS A 64 7.90 20.15 -28.59
C LYS A 64 6.59 19.38 -28.73
N ASN A 65 6.44 18.60 -29.81
CA ASN A 65 5.21 17.85 -30.10
C ASN A 65 5.33 16.36 -29.76
N ALA A 66 6.39 15.91 -29.08
CA ALA A 66 6.61 14.50 -28.76
C ALA A 66 5.44 13.91 -27.95
N VAL A 67 4.96 14.63 -26.94
CA VAL A 67 3.81 14.18 -26.14
C VAL A 67 2.54 14.07 -26.98
N ALA A 68 2.27 15.03 -27.87
CA ALA A 68 1.10 14.97 -28.76
C ALA A 68 1.17 13.77 -29.72
N PHE A 69 2.37 13.47 -30.23
CA PHE A 69 2.61 12.28 -31.04
C PHE A 69 2.39 10.98 -30.24
N LEU A 70 2.96 10.89 -29.04
CA LEU A 70 2.80 9.73 -28.15
C LEU A 70 1.32 9.54 -27.76
N GLN A 71 0.59 10.62 -27.46
CA GLN A 71 -0.85 10.56 -27.19
C GLN A 71 -1.65 10.02 -28.37
N CYS A 72 -1.24 10.32 -29.60
CA CYS A 72 -1.92 9.84 -30.81
C CYS A 72 -1.64 8.36 -31.11
N THR A 73 -0.45 7.89 -30.75
CA THR A 73 0.09 6.58 -31.18
C THR A 73 0.13 5.52 -30.09
N LEU A 74 -0.08 5.90 -28.83
CA LEU A 74 -0.13 4.99 -27.68
C LEU A 74 -1.51 5.00 -27.04
N THR A 75 -1.95 3.89 -26.46
CA THR A 75 -3.26 3.79 -25.80
C THR A 75 -3.29 4.44 -24.42
N ASN A 76 -2.16 4.54 -23.72
CA ASN A 76 -2.09 5.16 -22.40
C ASN A 76 -1.83 6.68 -22.49
N ASN A 77 -2.11 7.40 -21.41
CA ASN A 77 -2.01 8.85 -21.36
C ASN A 77 -0.56 9.29 -21.16
N ALA A 78 0.16 9.62 -22.24
CA ALA A 78 1.56 10.07 -22.15
C ALA A 78 1.71 11.42 -21.44
N ALA A 79 0.69 12.29 -21.49
CA ALA A 79 0.72 13.59 -20.81
C ALA A 79 0.53 13.48 -19.28
N ALA A 80 0.06 12.33 -18.78
CA ALA A 80 -0.05 12.03 -17.36
C ALA A 80 1.28 11.66 -16.70
N LEU A 81 2.32 11.40 -17.51
CA LEU A 81 3.58 10.86 -17.04
C LEU A 81 4.50 11.99 -16.57
N GLU A 82 4.93 11.93 -15.31
CA GLU A 82 5.87 12.89 -14.73
C GLU A 82 7.31 12.34 -14.79
N PRO A 83 8.35 13.20 -14.77
CA PRO A 83 9.73 12.73 -14.66
C PRO A 83 9.90 11.81 -13.44
N GLY A 84 10.62 10.71 -13.61
CA GLY A 84 10.74 9.68 -12.57
C GLY A 84 9.64 8.60 -12.62
N GLN A 85 8.77 8.61 -13.64
CA GLN A 85 7.70 7.61 -13.80
C GLN A 85 7.78 6.89 -15.15
N SER A 86 7.21 5.69 -15.18
CA SER A 86 6.97 4.92 -16.41
C SER A 86 5.53 4.42 -16.48
N GLN A 87 5.13 3.89 -17.63
CA GLN A 87 3.83 3.25 -17.78
C GLN A 87 3.83 2.19 -18.88
N TYR A 88 3.08 1.12 -18.62
CA TYR A 88 2.71 0.14 -19.63
C TYR A 88 1.66 0.75 -20.58
N THR A 89 1.80 0.50 -21.87
CA THR A 89 0.92 1.00 -22.93
C THR A 89 0.83 0.01 -24.08
N LEU A 90 -0.15 0.17 -24.95
CA LEU A 90 -0.20 -0.55 -26.23
C LEU A 90 0.00 0.42 -27.39
N ILE A 91 0.50 -0.10 -28.50
CA ILE A 91 0.51 0.55 -29.81
C ILE A 91 -0.71 0.02 -30.57
N PRO A 92 -1.81 0.80 -30.68
CA PRO A 92 -3.03 0.33 -31.33
C PRO A 92 -2.94 0.47 -32.85
N ASN A 93 -3.62 -0.41 -33.56
CA ASN A 93 -3.97 -0.16 -34.96
C ASN A 93 -5.27 0.66 -35.06
N GLU A 94 -5.71 0.95 -36.29
CA GLU A 94 -6.93 1.73 -36.53
C GLU A 94 -8.25 1.01 -36.18
N ARG A 95 -8.20 -0.32 -35.94
CA ARG A 95 -9.36 -1.21 -35.70
C ARG A 95 -9.48 -1.70 -34.24
N GLY A 96 -8.61 -1.22 -33.35
CA GLY A 96 -8.63 -1.57 -31.93
C GLY A 96 -7.91 -2.88 -31.56
N GLY A 97 -7.14 -3.46 -32.48
CA GLY A 97 -6.15 -4.49 -32.19
C GLY A 97 -4.78 -3.89 -31.86
N ALA A 98 -3.89 -4.72 -31.32
CA ALA A 98 -2.51 -4.32 -30.97
C ALA A 98 -1.55 -4.53 -32.15
N VAL A 99 -0.79 -3.50 -32.49
CA VAL A 99 0.43 -3.61 -33.29
C VAL A 99 1.55 -4.18 -32.43
N ASP A 100 1.68 -3.67 -31.21
CA ASP A 100 2.55 -4.22 -30.16
C ASP A 100 2.07 -3.75 -28.78
N ASP A 101 2.60 -4.36 -27.72
CA ASP A 101 2.63 -3.77 -26.39
C ASP A 101 4.01 -3.16 -26.07
N ALA A 102 4.04 -2.14 -25.21
CA ALA A 102 5.25 -1.35 -24.97
C ALA A 102 5.29 -0.76 -23.56
N TYR A 103 6.47 -0.30 -23.17
CA TYR A 103 6.67 0.46 -21.93
C TYR A 103 7.28 1.82 -22.23
N LEU A 104 6.65 2.88 -21.72
CA LEU A 104 7.10 4.26 -21.87
C LEU A 104 7.77 4.71 -20.57
N TYR A 105 9.02 5.15 -20.63
CA TYR A 105 9.81 5.63 -19.50
C TYR A 105 10.11 7.12 -19.66
N TYR A 106 9.97 7.88 -18.57
CA TYR A 106 10.28 9.31 -18.55
C TYR A 106 11.34 9.62 -17.48
N PHE A 107 12.60 9.35 -17.80
CA PHE A 107 13.73 9.57 -16.89
C PHE A 107 14.11 11.05 -16.78
N ASP A 108 14.34 11.69 -17.93
CA ASP A 108 14.87 13.05 -18.03
C ASP A 108 13.82 13.94 -18.73
N LYS A 109 13.63 15.17 -18.22
CA LYS A 109 12.61 16.09 -18.74
C LYS A 109 12.77 16.35 -20.23
N GLY A 110 11.70 16.17 -21.00
CA GLY A 110 11.67 16.34 -22.46
C GLY A 110 12.18 15.15 -23.29
N GLU A 111 12.58 14.04 -22.68
CA GLU A 111 13.02 12.82 -23.37
C GLU A 111 12.19 11.60 -22.92
N TYR A 112 11.50 10.94 -23.87
CA TYR A 112 10.74 9.72 -23.59
C TYR A 112 11.40 8.52 -24.24
N LEU A 113 11.63 7.47 -23.47
CA LEU A 113 12.15 6.19 -23.96
C LEU A 113 10.99 5.20 -24.06
N LEU A 114 10.71 4.69 -25.25
CA LEU A 114 9.75 3.61 -25.47
C LEU A 114 10.50 2.30 -25.73
N VAL A 115 10.20 1.27 -24.95
CA VAL A 115 10.68 -0.09 -25.18
C VAL A 115 9.58 -0.92 -25.83
N VAL A 116 9.89 -1.54 -26.96
CA VAL A 116 8.98 -2.38 -27.77
C VAL A 116 9.53 -3.80 -27.92
N ASN A 117 8.68 -4.77 -28.26
CA ASN A 117 9.10 -6.17 -28.36
C ASN A 117 10.09 -6.39 -29.52
N ALA A 118 11.05 -7.28 -29.32
CA ALA A 118 12.14 -7.51 -30.27
C ALA A 118 11.66 -7.91 -31.67
N ALA A 119 10.73 -8.86 -31.75
CA ALA A 119 10.16 -9.33 -33.02
C ALA A 119 9.37 -8.27 -33.78
N ASN A 120 9.00 -7.16 -33.12
CA ASN A 120 8.17 -6.10 -33.67
C ASN A 120 8.94 -4.81 -33.96
N ARG A 121 10.22 -4.70 -33.59
CA ARG A 121 11.02 -3.47 -33.70
C ARG A 121 10.89 -2.78 -35.06
N GLU A 122 11.13 -3.49 -36.17
CA GLU A 122 11.04 -2.90 -37.52
C GLU A 122 9.61 -2.49 -37.87
N LYS A 123 8.64 -3.36 -37.55
CA LYS A 123 7.20 -3.11 -37.76
C LYS A 123 6.73 -1.86 -37.01
N ASP A 124 7.18 -1.69 -35.76
CA ASP A 124 6.81 -0.56 -34.91
C ASP A 124 7.52 0.72 -35.37
N TRP A 125 8.79 0.63 -35.75
CA TRP A 125 9.53 1.73 -36.36
C TRP A 125 8.81 2.27 -37.59
N ASP A 126 8.46 1.40 -38.54
CA ASP A 126 7.73 1.77 -39.75
C ASP A 126 6.33 2.31 -39.42
N HIS A 127 5.67 1.74 -38.42
CA HIS A 127 4.38 2.22 -37.94
C HIS A 127 4.49 3.67 -37.45
N PHE A 128 5.45 3.99 -36.59
CA PHE A 128 5.69 5.33 -36.08
C PHE A 128 6.14 6.29 -37.18
N GLN A 129 7.08 5.91 -38.04
CA GLN A 129 7.59 6.74 -39.14
C GLN A 129 6.47 7.19 -40.10
N ARG A 130 5.53 6.29 -40.41
CA ARG A 130 4.36 6.62 -41.23
C ARG A 130 3.48 7.69 -40.59
N ILE A 131 3.26 7.63 -39.28
CA ILE A 131 2.43 8.58 -38.54
C ILE A 131 3.18 9.88 -38.28
N LEU A 132 4.49 9.80 -38.07
CA LEU A 132 5.38 10.92 -37.78
C LEU A 132 5.32 11.98 -38.89
N LYS A 133 5.07 11.58 -40.15
CA LYS A 133 4.81 12.48 -41.28
C LYS A 133 3.68 13.49 -41.06
N ARG A 134 2.79 13.25 -40.08
CA ARG A 134 1.66 14.13 -39.71
C ARG A 134 2.00 15.11 -38.59
N PHE A 135 3.20 15.04 -38.04
CA PHE A 135 3.67 15.85 -36.91
C PHE A 135 4.97 16.56 -37.28
N ASP A 136 5.10 17.82 -36.88
CA ASP A 136 6.35 18.57 -36.94
C ASP A 136 7.00 18.61 -35.55
N GLN A 137 8.30 18.91 -35.49
CA GLN A 137 9.03 19.11 -34.22
C GLN A 137 8.96 17.89 -33.26
N VAL A 138 9.02 16.70 -33.85
CA VAL A 138 9.19 15.42 -33.14
C VAL A 138 10.41 14.73 -33.71
N GLU A 139 11.36 14.42 -32.84
CA GLU A 139 12.53 13.62 -33.14
C GLU A 139 12.27 12.19 -32.66
N LEU A 140 12.50 11.21 -33.53
CA LEU A 140 12.41 9.78 -33.24
C LEU A 140 13.73 9.12 -33.62
N GLU A 141 14.43 8.59 -32.62
CA GLU A 141 15.71 7.90 -32.81
C GLU A 141 15.64 6.46 -32.29
N ASP A 142 16.27 5.54 -33.02
CA ASP A 142 16.47 4.17 -32.56
C ASP A 142 17.80 4.03 -31.81
N HIS A 143 17.72 3.74 -30.52
CA HIS A 143 18.86 3.55 -29.60
C HIS A 143 19.07 2.08 -29.22
N THR A 144 18.46 1.15 -29.96
CA THR A 144 18.55 -0.31 -29.73
C THR A 144 19.99 -0.81 -29.64
N SER A 145 20.91 -0.32 -30.47
CA SER A 145 22.33 -0.71 -30.41
C SER A 145 23.19 0.17 -29.48
N LYS A 146 22.65 1.29 -28.99
CA LYS A 146 23.40 2.26 -28.17
C LYS A 146 23.20 2.03 -26.68
N ILE A 147 21.98 1.66 -26.26
CA ILE A 147 21.61 1.45 -24.86
C ILE A 147 21.34 -0.03 -24.65
N ALA A 148 22.12 -0.71 -23.81
CA ALA A 148 21.81 -2.07 -23.38
C ALA A 148 20.75 -2.06 -22.26
N MET A 149 20.00 -3.15 -22.16
CA MET A 149 18.92 -3.30 -21.19
C MET A 149 19.03 -4.66 -20.50
N ILE A 150 19.18 -4.64 -19.17
CA ILE A 150 19.31 -5.82 -18.32
C ILE A 150 18.17 -5.81 -17.31
N SER A 151 17.40 -6.89 -17.22
CA SER A 151 16.39 -7.04 -16.16
C SER A 151 16.97 -7.82 -14.99
N LEU A 152 16.84 -7.30 -13.77
CA LEU A 152 17.19 -7.97 -12.52
C LEU A 152 15.90 -8.20 -11.71
N GLN A 153 15.50 -9.46 -11.54
CA GLN A 153 14.17 -9.83 -11.05
C GLN A 153 14.28 -10.84 -9.91
N GLY A 154 13.58 -10.63 -8.80
CA GLY A 154 13.54 -11.55 -7.67
C GLY A 154 13.85 -10.88 -6.33
N PRO A 155 13.59 -11.58 -5.21
CA PRO A 155 13.66 -11.06 -3.85
C PRO A 155 15.02 -10.47 -3.45
N ARG A 156 16.14 -10.94 -4.02
CA ARG A 156 17.50 -10.42 -3.71
C ARG A 156 17.94 -9.26 -4.60
N SER A 157 17.12 -8.85 -5.57
CA SER A 157 17.49 -7.83 -6.56
C SER A 157 17.83 -6.48 -5.93
N LYS A 158 17.07 -6.06 -4.90
CA LYS A 158 17.31 -4.80 -4.20
C LYS A 158 18.65 -4.82 -3.46
N GLU A 159 18.90 -5.89 -2.71
CA GLU A 159 20.16 -6.11 -1.98
C GLU A 159 21.37 -6.02 -2.93
N ILE A 160 21.30 -6.72 -4.06
CA ILE A 160 22.38 -6.75 -5.06
C ILE A 160 22.66 -5.35 -5.61
N LEU A 161 21.62 -4.61 -6.03
CA LEU A 161 21.82 -3.26 -6.58
C LEU A 161 22.38 -2.31 -5.53
N THR A 162 21.85 -2.31 -4.31
CA THR A 162 22.34 -1.45 -3.23
C THR A 162 23.83 -1.67 -2.95
N GLN A 163 24.34 -2.90 -3.05
CA GLN A 163 25.76 -3.21 -2.87
C GLN A 163 26.67 -2.74 -4.02
N LEU A 164 26.12 -2.47 -5.20
CA LEU A 164 26.87 -2.06 -6.40
C LEU A 164 26.88 -0.55 -6.63
N MET A 165 25.98 0.19 -5.98
CA MET A 165 25.83 1.63 -6.18
C MET A 165 26.95 2.42 -5.52
N ASP A 166 27.56 3.34 -6.28
CA ASP A 166 28.50 4.34 -5.76
C ASP A 166 27.75 5.56 -5.20
N SER A 167 26.68 5.99 -5.90
CA SER A 167 25.86 7.15 -5.55
C SER A 167 24.48 7.10 -6.21
N GLY A 168 23.60 8.00 -5.78
CA GLY A 168 22.19 8.03 -6.18
C GLY A 168 21.30 7.24 -5.24
N GLN A 169 20.02 7.15 -5.57
CA GLN A 169 19.02 6.42 -4.79
C GLN A 169 18.27 5.46 -5.72
N LEU A 170 17.94 4.28 -5.20
CA LEU A 170 17.03 3.37 -5.90
C LEU A 170 15.67 4.05 -6.08
N PRO A 171 14.88 3.66 -7.10
CA PRO A 171 13.54 4.20 -7.24
C PRO A 171 12.69 3.86 -6.01
N GLU A 172 11.69 4.68 -5.74
CA GLU A 172 10.69 4.40 -4.71
C GLU A 172 10.18 2.95 -4.82
N PRO A 173 9.84 2.28 -3.70
CA PRO A 173 9.42 0.87 -3.68
C PRO A 173 7.99 0.66 -4.22
N LEU A 174 7.67 1.33 -5.32
CA LEU A 174 6.41 1.32 -6.06
C LEU A 174 6.69 0.90 -7.49
N ARG A 175 5.75 0.18 -8.12
CA ARG A 175 5.87 -0.13 -9.54
C ARG A 175 5.92 1.15 -10.37
N ASN A 176 6.68 1.10 -11.46
CA ASN A 176 6.87 2.16 -12.43
C ASN A 176 7.66 3.38 -11.95
N SER A 177 8.15 3.38 -10.71
CA SER A 177 9.09 4.41 -10.25
C SER A 177 10.44 4.25 -10.93
N LEU A 178 11.03 5.39 -11.31
CA LEU A 178 12.32 5.47 -11.98
C LEU A 178 13.31 6.24 -11.12
N SER A 179 14.58 5.91 -11.27
CA SER A 179 15.68 6.71 -10.73
C SER A 179 16.90 6.59 -11.62
N THR A 180 17.96 7.29 -11.24
CA THR A 180 19.29 7.12 -11.81
C THR A 180 20.27 6.90 -10.68
N VAL A 181 21.16 5.93 -10.87
CA VAL A 181 22.24 5.61 -9.93
C VAL A 181 23.58 5.63 -10.68
N THR A 182 24.67 5.67 -9.94
CA THR A 182 26.02 5.49 -10.48
C THR A 182 26.56 4.15 -10.02
N ILE A 183 27.08 3.33 -10.94
CA ILE A 183 27.73 2.03 -10.65
C ILE A 183 29.06 2.00 -11.41
N GLN A 184 30.18 1.83 -10.70
CA GLN A 184 31.54 1.91 -11.25
C GLN A 184 31.78 3.18 -12.07
N GLY A 185 31.28 4.33 -11.57
CA GLY A 185 31.36 5.62 -12.25
C GLY A 185 30.45 5.78 -13.48
N GLN A 186 29.63 4.79 -13.83
CA GLN A 186 28.72 4.83 -14.97
C GLN A 186 27.29 5.17 -14.56
N LYS A 187 26.64 6.04 -15.34
CA LYS A 187 25.21 6.39 -15.15
C LYS A 187 24.34 5.19 -15.56
N VAL A 188 23.59 4.64 -14.61
CA VAL A 188 22.61 3.57 -14.85
C VAL A 188 21.22 4.10 -14.53
N ARG A 189 20.35 4.11 -15.53
CA ARG A 189 18.92 4.41 -15.36
C ARG A 189 18.23 3.16 -14.84
N VAL A 190 17.46 3.28 -13.75
CA VAL A 190 16.86 2.15 -13.03
C VAL A 190 15.35 2.31 -13.00
N ALA A 191 14.61 1.25 -13.35
CA ALA A 191 13.15 1.25 -13.37
C ALA A 191 12.55 0.11 -12.53
N ARG A 192 11.51 0.40 -11.73
CA ARG A 192 10.71 -0.61 -11.00
C ARG A 192 9.69 -1.29 -11.91
N THR A 193 10.19 -1.94 -12.94
CA THR A 193 9.43 -2.61 -14.00
C THR A 193 9.91 -4.05 -14.19
N GLY A 194 9.09 -4.90 -14.82
CA GLY A 194 9.42 -6.30 -14.99
C GLY A 194 8.28 -7.15 -15.52
N TYR A 195 8.64 -8.30 -16.07
CA TYR A 195 7.74 -9.25 -16.75
C TYR A 195 7.69 -10.62 -16.08
N THR A 196 8.16 -10.74 -14.84
CA THR A 196 8.22 -12.02 -14.12
C THR A 196 7.09 -12.19 -13.09
N GLY A 197 6.40 -11.09 -12.76
CA GLY A 197 5.47 -11.05 -11.63
C GLY A 197 6.14 -10.88 -10.27
N GLU A 198 7.47 -10.81 -10.19
CA GLU A 198 8.17 -10.56 -8.92
C GLU A 198 7.77 -9.20 -8.31
N PRO A 199 7.55 -9.14 -6.99
CA PRO A 199 7.27 -7.87 -6.31
C PRO A 199 8.53 -7.00 -6.23
N ILE A 200 9.72 -7.60 -6.25
CA ILE A 200 11.00 -6.89 -6.30
C ILE A 200 11.63 -7.14 -7.66
N CYS A 201 11.65 -6.10 -8.48
CA CYS A 201 12.14 -6.16 -9.83
C CYS A 201 12.70 -4.81 -10.27
N PHE A 202 13.72 -4.88 -11.12
CA PHE A 202 14.36 -3.74 -11.72
C PHE A 202 14.69 -4.00 -13.20
N GLU A 203 14.63 -2.95 -14.00
CA GLU A 203 15.24 -2.90 -15.33
C GLU A 203 16.30 -1.81 -15.35
N LEU A 204 17.46 -2.16 -15.88
CA LEU A 204 18.68 -1.35 -15.88
C LEU A 204 19.00 -0.96 -17.33
N PHE A 205 19.16 0.34 -17.56
CA PHE A 205 19.54 0.88 -18.86
C PHE A 205 20.91 1.54 -18.74
N ILE A 206 21.85 1.10 -19.57
CA ILE A 206 23.25 1.53 -19.57
C ILE A 206 23.77 1.66 -21.01
N ALA A 207 24.79 2.48 -21.23
CA ALA A 207 25.50 2.48 -22.51
C ALA A 207 26.02 1.07 -22.83
N SER A 208 25.86 0.63 -24.08
CA SER A 208 26.12 -0.77 -24.47
C SER A 208 27.58 -1.19 -24.21
N GLU A 209 28.53 -0.28 -24.38
CA GLU A 209 29.96 -0.50 -24.11
C GLU A 209 30.27 -0.84 -22.64
N HIS A 210 29.35 -0.59 -21.71
CA HIS A 210 29.49 -0.90 -20.28
C HIS A 210 28.58 -2.04 -19.82
N ALA A 211 27.79 -2.62 -20.72
CA ALA A 211 26.79 -3.63 -20.39
C ALA A 211 27.40 -4.92 -19.84
N GLN A 212 28.48 -5.41 -20.46
CA GLN A 212 29.16 -6.63 -20.01
C GLN A 212 29.71 -6.46 -18.59
N THR A 213 30.34 -5.32 -18.30
CA THR A 213 30.84 -5.00 -16.95
C THR A 213 29.71 -5.03 -15.92
N LEU A 214 28.57 -4.41 -16.21
CA LEU A 214 27.42 -4.43 -15.30
C LEU A 214 26.87 -5.85 -15.12
N TRP A 215 26.77 -6.62 -16.21
CA TRP A 215 26.32 -8.01 -16.18
C TRP A 215 27.19 -8.88 -15.27
N ASP A 216 28.51 -8.80 -15.44
CA ASP A 216 29.46 -9.57 -14.63
C ASP A 216 29.42 -9.16 -13.15
N LEU A 217 29.30 -7.87 -12.84
CA LEU A 217 29.13 -7.40 -11.46
C LEU A 217 27.86 -7.96 -10.80
N LEU A 218 26.76 -8.07 -11.54
CA LEU A 218 25.52 -8.65 -11.02
C LEU A 218 25.70 -10.15 -10.73
N LEU A 219 26.37 -10.89 -11.62
CA LEU A 219 26.71 -12.30 -11.40
C LEU A 219 27.61 -12.49 -10.18
N GLU A 220 28.64 -11.65 -10.02
CA GLU A 220 29.56 -11.69 -8.87
C GLU A 220 28.83 -11.47 -7.53
N LYS A 221 27.74 -10.69 -7.52
CA LYS A 221 26.89 -10.48 -6.34
C LYS A 221 25.83 -11.57 -6.13
N GLY A 222 25.84 -12.61 -6.97
CA GLY A 222 25.00 -13.79 -6.80
C GLY A 222 23.67 -13.74 -7.55
N ALA A 223 23.53 -12.87 -8.56
CA ALA A 223 22.47 -13.04 -9.53
C ALA A 223 22.76 -14.23 -10.46
N GLU A 224 21.72 -14.87 -10.97
CA GLU A 224 21.83 -16.04 -11.84
C GLU A 224 21.34 -15.69 -13.25
N PRO A 225 22.06 -16.09 -14.32
CA PRO A 225 21.65 -15.74 -15.68
C PRO A 225 20.46 -16.61 -16.12
N ILE A 226 19.44 -15.96 -16.67
CA ILE A 226 18.16 -16.58 -17.01
C ILE A 226 17.89 -16.50 -18.52
N GLY A 227 17.56 -17.63 -19.14
CA GLY A 227 17.26 -17.76 -20.55
C GLY A 227 15.79 -17.51 -20.89
N LEU A 228 15.50 -17.44 -22.19
CA LEU A 228 14.16 -17.19 -22.73
C LEU A 228 13.12 -18.23 -22.29
N GLY A 229 13.52 -19.48 -22.05
CA GLY A 229 12.61 -20.54 -21.66
C GLY A 229 12.05 -20.31 -20.24
N ALA A 230 12.90 -19.92 -19.29
CA ALA A 230 12.47 -19.57 -17.95
C ALA A 230 11.68 -18.25 -17.95
N ARG A 231 12.10 -17.25 -18.74
CA ARG A 231 11.33 -16.01 -18.97
C ARG A 231 9.88 -16.31 -19.38
N ASP A 232 9.67 -17.22 -20.33
CA ASP A 232 8.32 -17.60 -20.79
C ASP A 232 7.48 -18.25 -19.68
N THR A 233 8.09 -19.12 -18.85
CA THR A 233 7.38 -19.71 -17.71
C THR A 233 7.02 -18.68 -16.62
N LEU A 234 7.91 -17.73 -16.34
CA LEU A 234 7.72 -16.70 -15.31
C LEU A 234 6.60 -15.71 -15.70
N ARG A 235 6.61 -15.22 -16.95
CA ARG A 235 5.58 -14.30 -17.46
C ARG A 235 4.21 -14.98 -17.53
N LEU A 236 4.19 -16.26 -17.93
CA LEU A 236 2.96 -17.04 -18.03
C LEU A 236 2.33 -17.24 -16.64
N GLU A 237 3.15 -17.56 -15.65
CA GLU A 237 2.70 -17.72 -14.27
C GLU A 237 2.17 -16.40 -13.69
N ALA A 238 2.79 -15.27 -14.05
CA ALA A 238 2.31 -13.94 -13.70
C ALA A 238 1.05 -13.51 -14.47
N GLY A 239 0.61 -14.29 -15.46
CA GLY A 239 -0.53 -13.97 -16.33
C GLY A 239 -0.28 -12.79 -17.27
N LEU A 240 0.98 -12.53 -17.61
CA LEU A 240 1.36 -11.42 -18.48
C LEU A 240 1.26 -11.83 -19.96
N PRO A 241 0.65 -10.99 -20.81
CA PRO A 241 0.48 -11.28 -22.23
C PRO A 241 1.82 -11.21 -22.96
N LEU A 242 1.92 -11.95 -24.06
CA LEU A 242 3.01 -11.84 -25.02
C LEU A 242 2.44 -11.59 -26.43
N TYR A 243 3.05 -10.66 -27.17
CA TYR A 243 2.68 -10.45 -28.58
C TYR A 243 2.89 -11.73 -29.40
N GLY A 244 1.92 -12.03 -30.28
CA GLY A 244 1.86 -13.29 -31.04
C GLY A 244 1.16 -14.43 -30.30
N HIS A 245 0.78 -14.23 -29.03
CA HIS A 245 0.05 -15.20 -28.21
C HIS A 245 -1.27 -14.63 -27.70
N GLU A 246 -1.20 -13.65 -26.81
CA GLU A 246 -2.36 -13.00 -26.19
C GLU A 246 -2.74 -11.68 -26.89
N LEU A 247 -1.87 -11.20 -27.78
CA LEU A 247 -2.03 -10.00 -28.59
C LEU A 247 -1.65 -10.32 -30.04
N GLY A 248 -2.23 -9.61 -31.01
CA GLY A 248 -2.04 -9.85 -32.43
C GLY A 248 -3.21 -10.64 -33.03
N SER A 249 -2.93 -11.71 -33.75
CA SER A 249 -3.94 -12.57 -34.36
C SER A 249 -4.12 -13.86 -33.59
N ASP A 250 -5.34 -14.36 -33.56
CA ASP A 250 -5.69 -15.64 -32.99
C ASP A 250 -5.42 -16.81 -33.96
N PRO A 251 -5.55 -18.09 -33.51
CA PRO A 251 -5.36 -19.25 -34.37
C PRO A 251 -6.32 -19.34 -35.57
N ASP A 252 -7.46 -18.65 -35.52
CA ASP A 252 -8.44 -18.56 -36.63
C ASP A 252 -8.10 -17.41 -37.59
N GLY A 253 -6.97 -16.70 -37.37
CA GLY A 253 -6.52 -15.56 -38.15
C GLY A 253 -7.29 -14.27 -37.87
N GLN A 254 -8.12 -14.24 -36.83
CA GLN A 254 -8.86 -13.05 -36.41
C GLN A 254 -8.01 -12.19 -35.50
N GLU A 255 -8.17 -10.88 -35.60
CA GLU A 255 -7.47 -9.95 -34.71
C GLU A 255 -8.03 -10.03 -33.29
N ILE A 256 -7.14 -10.16 -32.30
CA ILE A 256 -7.50 -10.18 -30.88
C ILE A 256 -7.77 -8.73 -30.41
N PRO A 257 -8.97 -8.42 -29.88
CA PRO A 257 -9.27 -7.11 -29.33
C PRO A 257 -8.33 -6.76 -28.17
N ILE A 258 -7.84 -5.52 -28.09
CA ILE A 258 -6.96 -5.09 -26.98
C ILE A 258 -7.61 -5.33 -25.60
N PHE A 259 -8.91 -5.06 -25.44
CA PHE A 259 -9.60 -5.32 -24.17
C PHE A 259 -9.84 -6.80 -23.86
N ALA A 260 -9.42 -7.73 -24.72
CA ALA A 260 -9.42 -9.16 -24.39
C ALA A 260 -8.44 -9.46 -23.25
N ILE A 261 -7.36 -8.69 -23.10
CA ILE A 261 -6.40 -8.85 -21.99
C ILE A 261 -6.79 -7.99 -20.78
N GLY A 262 -6.56 -8.52 -19.57
CA GLY A 262 -6.89 -7.82 -18.32
C GLY A 262 -6.14 -6.49 -18.14
N LEU A 263 -4.89 -6.40 -18.63
CA LEU A 263 -4.04 -5.21 -18.48
C LEU A 263 -4.55 -3.99 -19.26
N ALA A 264 -5.39 -4.17 -20.29
CA ALA A 264 -5.96 -3.06 -21.07
C ALA A 264 -6.73 -2.05 -20.20
N ARG A 265 -7.30 -2.50 -19.07
CA ARG A 265 -7.98 -1.62 -18.09
C ARG A 265 -7.07 -0.54 -17.50
N PHE A 266 -5.77 -0.79 -17.46
CA PHE A 266 -4.77 0.15 -16.94
C PHE A 266 -3.94 0.80 -18.04
N ALA A 267 -3.90 0.19 -19.23
CA ALA A 267 -3.06 0.60 -20.35
C ALA A 267 -3.80 1.43 -21.42
N VAL A 268 -5.13 1.52 -21.35
CA VAL A 268 -5.96 2.31 -22.27
C VAL A 268 -6.65 3.43 -21.50
N SER A 269 -6.35 4.67 -21.88
CA SER A 269 -6.96 5.88 -21.31
C SER A 269 -8.00 6.45 -22.27
N PHE A 270 -9.16 6.84 -21.72
CA PHE A 270 -10.19 7.61 -22.41
C PHE A 270 -10.35 9.02 -21.82
N SER A 271 -9.33 9.51 -21.09
CA SER A 271 -9.34 10.89 -20.60
C SER A 271 -9.61 11.87 -21.72
N LEU A 272 -10.41 12.90 -21.43
CA LEU A 272 -10.66 13.99 -22.36
C LEU A 272 -9.36 14.70 -22.76
N LEU A 273 -8.38 14.78 -21.84
CA LEU A 273 -7.09 15.41 -22.09
C LEU A 273 -6.18 14.60 -23.01
N LYS A 274 -6.41 13.29 -23.14
CA LYS A 274 -5.71 12.47 -24.12
C LYS A 274 -6.10 12.80 -25.56
N GLY A 275 -7.32 13.29 -25.77
CA GLY A 275 -7.83 13.64 -27.09
C GLY A 275 -8.09 12.43 -27.99
N GLU A 276 -7.99 12.63 -29.30
CA GLU A 276 -8.16 11.58 -30.32
C GLU A 276 -6.85 10.81 -30.54
N PHE A 277 -6.97 9.49 -30.73
CA PHE A 277 -5.84 8.61 -30.98
C PHE A 277 -6.26 7.42 -31.83
N LEU A 278 -5.28 6.71 -32.39
CA LEU A 278 -5.53 5.59 -33.30
C LEU A 278 -6.39 4.50 -32.64
N GLY A 279 -7.43 4.05 -33.36
CA GLY A 279 -8.32 2.99 -32.89
C GLY A 279 -9.24 3.37 -31.73
N LYS A 280 -9.26 4.62 -31.25
CA LYS A 280 -10.03 5.07 -30.08
C LYS A 280 -11.50 4.65 -30.13
N GLN A 281 -12.16 4.81 -31.28
CA GLN A 281 -13.58 4.46 -31.44
C GLN A 281 -13.84 2.96 -31.19
N PHE A 282 -13.03 2.08 -31.79
CA PHE A 282 -13.15 0.63 -31.60
C PHE A 282 -12.78 0.21 -30.18
N LEU A 283 -11.71 0.77 -29.62
CA LEU A 283 -11.33 0.55 -28.23
C LEU A 283 -12.45 0.96 -27.26
N PHE A 284 -13.16 2.05 -27.54
CA PHE A 284 -14.28 2.50 -26.73
C PHE A 284 -15.48 1.53 -26.81
N GLN A 285 -15.74 0.94 -27.98
CA GLN A 285 -16.74 -0.13 -28.12
C GLN A 285 -16.36 -1.37 -27.32
N GLN A 286 -15.11 -1.81 -27.41
CA GLN A 286 -14.61 -2.94 -26.62
C GLN A 286 -14.72 -2.67 -25.10
N PHE A 287 -14.39 -1.45 -24.66
CA PHE A 287 -14.54 -1.04 -23.26
C PHE A 287 -16.00 -1.05 -22.79
N LYS A 288 -16.93 -0.56 -23.61
CA LYS A 288 -18.38 -0.62 -23.32
C LYS A 288 -18.87 -2.05 -23.19
N ALA A 289 -18.48 -2.91 -24.13
CA ALA A 289 -18.79 -4.33 -24.07
C ALA A 289 -18.24 -4.96 -22.79
N LEU A 290 -16.99 -4.67 -22.41
CA LEU A 290 -16.39 -5.16 -21.17
C LEU A 290 -17.21 -4.76 -19.93
N LYS A 291 -17.68 -3.50 -19.84
CA LYS A 291 -18.53 -3.05 -18.73
C LYS A 291 -19.81 -3.87 -18.65
N LYS A 292 -20.51 -4.05 -19.76
CA LYS A 292 -21.73 -4.88 -19.82
C LYS A 292 -21.46 -6.33 -19.44
N ILE A 293 -20.37 -6.92 -19.95
CA ILE A 293 -19.94 -8.29 -19.61
C ILE A 293 -19.70 -8.44 -18.10
N MET A 294 -19.10 -7.44 -17.44
CA MET A 294 -18.93 -7.45 -15.97
C MET A 294 -20.27 -7.46 -15.23
N ASP A 295 -21.28 -6.77 -15.77
CA ASP A 295 -22.66 -6.75 -15.26
C ASP A 295 -23.48 -7.97 -15.72
N ARG A 296 -22.85 -8.93 -16.41
CA ARG A 296 -23.49 -10.12 -17.02
C ARG A 296 -24.52 -9.79 -18.10
N ASP A 297 -24.41 -8.61 -18.71
CA ASP A 297 -25.11 -8.23 -19.93
C ASP A 297 -24.23 -8.55 -21.15
N TYR A 298 -24.70 -9.46 -22.01
CA TYR A 298 -23.99 -9.92 -23.20
C TYR A 298 -24.54 -9.32 -24.51
N SER A 299 -25.31 -8.23 -24.44
CA SER A 299 -25.96 -7.59 -25.60
C SER A 299 -24.99 -6.97 -26.62
N GLU A 300 -23.76 -6.65 -26.22
CA GLU A 300 -22.69 -6.09 -27.07
C GLU A 300 -21.47 -7.01 -27.13
N ILE A 301 -21.67 -8.31 -26.93
CA ILE A 301 -20.58 -9.29 -26.87
C ILE A 301 -19.81 -9.39 -28.20
N GLU A 302 -20.39 -9.01 -29.34
CA GLU A 302 -19.69 -9.03 -30.63
C GLU A 302 -18.45 -8.12 -30.68
N TYR A 303 -18.41 -7.05 -29.87
CA TYR A 303 -17.24 -6.16 -29.79
C TYR A 303 -16.13 -6.71 -28.89
N LEU A 304 -16.44 -7.69 -28.04
CA LEU A 304 -15.47 -8.38 -27.21
C LEU A 304 -15.90 -9.85 -27.03
N PRO A 305 -15.82 -10.67 -28.08
CA PRO A 305 -16.41 -12.01 -28.09
C PRO A 305 -15.66 -12.98 -27.17
N ARG A 306 -14.35 -12.78 -27.04
CA ARG A 306 -13.46 -13.59 -26.21
C ARG A 306 -12.55 -12.72 -25.35
N ARG A 307 -12.14 -13.25 -24.20
CA ARG A 307 -11.16 -12.66 -23.27
C ARG A 307 -10.07 -13.66 -22.94
N VAL A 308 -8.87 -13.16 -22.72
CA VAL A 308 -7.74 -13.95 -22.21
C VAL A 308 -7.93 -14.15 -20.71
N MET A 309 -8.04 -15.40 -20.29
CA MET A 309 -8.22 -15.80 -18.90
C MET A 309 -7.19 -16.85 -18.49
N PRO A 310 -6.71 -16.84 -17.23
CA PRO A 310 -5.88 -17.91 -16.71
C PRO A 310 -6.65 -19.24 -16.61
N VAL A 311 -6.02 -20.32 -17.05
CA VAL A 311 -6.56 -21.68 -16.98
C VAL A 311 -5.57 -22.62 -16.30
N ALA A 312 -6.04 -23.33 -15.28
CA ALA A 312 -5.27 -24.38 -14.61
C ALA A 312 -5.73 -25.76 -15.11
N LEU A 313 -4.80 -26.66 -15.42
CA LEU A 313 -5.15 -28.05 -15.76
C LEU A 313 -5.27 -28.88 -14.49
N ALA A 314 -6.43 -29.48 -14.26
CA ALA A 314 -6.68 -30.40 -13.16
C ALA A 314 -6.23 -31.84 -13.51
N GLY A 315 -6.22 -32.18 -14.81
CA GLY A 315 -5.79 -33.48 -15.29
C GLY A 315 -4.30 -33.56 -15.67
N LYS A 316 -3.84 -34.78 -16.02
CA LYS A 316 -2.47 -35.00 -16.51
C LYS A 316 -2.32 -34.51 -17.95
N GLY A 317 -1.39 -33.59 -18.20
CA GLY A 317 -1.05 -33.13 -19.54
C GLY A 317 -0.38 -31.77 -19.54
N ILE A 318 0.06 -31.32 -20.71
CA ILE A 318 0.56 -29.96 -20.93
C ILE A 318 -0.16 -29.40 -22.15
N ALA A 319 -0.99 -28.38 -21.94
CA ALA A 319 -1.60 -27.65 -23.04
C ALA A 319 -0.54 -26.79 -23.73
N ARG A 320 -0.65 -26.62 -25.04
CA ARG A 320 0.20 -25.76 -25.86
C ARG A 320 -0.64 -24.72 -26.58
N ALA A 321 -0.01 -23.66 -27.08
CA ALA A 321 -0.67 -22.68 -27.95
C ALA A 321 -1.46 -23.40 -29.06
N GLY A 322 -2.70 -22.95 -29.30
CA GLY A 322 -3.63 -23.53 -30.26
C GLY A 322 -4.44 -24.73 -29.75
N SER A 323 -4.19 -25.24 -28.54
CA SER A 323 -4.99 -26.35 -27.97
C SER A 323 -6.45 -25.90 -27.78
N PRO A 324 -7.45 -26.54 -28.42
CA PRO A 324 -8.84 -26.08 -28.32
C PRO A 324 -9.44 -26.37 -26.94
N VAL A 325 -10.27 -25.44 -26.46
CA VAL A 325 -10.90 -25.41 -25.14
C VAL A 325 -12.41 -25.63 -25.28
N PHE A 326 -12.97 -26.50 -24.46
CA PHE A 326 -14.36 -26.95 -24.54
C PHE A 326 -15.09 -26.76 -23.21
N ARG A 327 -16.40 -26.49 -23.32
CA ARG A 327 -17.35 -26.53 -22.22
C ARG A 327 -18.58 -27.31 -22.67
N ASN A 328 -18.96 -28.36 -21.94
CA ASN A 328 -20.11 -29.20 -22.28
C ASN A 328 -20.09 -29.69 -23.75
N GLY A 329 -18.92 -30.08 -24.24
CA GLY A 329 -18.72 -30.55 -25.62
C GLY A 329 -18.67 -29.46 -26.71
N LYS A 330 -18.98 -28.19 -26.41
CA LYS A 330 -18.84 -27.07 -27.34
C LYS A 330 -17.46 -26.44 -27.22
N GLN A 331 -16.79 -26.16 -28.33
CA GLN A 331 -15.57 -25.36 -28.33
C GLN A 331 -15.89 -23.91 -27.96
N VAL A 332 -15.20 -23.39 -26.94
CA VAL A 332 -15.39 -22.04 -26.36
C VAL A 332 -14.12 -21.19 -26.41
N GLY A 333 -13.04 -21.68 -27.04
CA GLY A 333 -11.79 -20.94 -27.17
C GLY A 333 -10.59 -21.83 -27.48
N TYR A 334 -9.40 -21.30 -27.25
CA TYR A 334 -8.12 -21.98 -27.38
C TYR A 334 -7.12 -21.47 -26.33
N VAL A 335 -6.18 -22.33 -25.97
CA VAL A 335 -5.02 -21.96 -25.17
C VAL A 335 -4.08 -21.08 -26.03
N THR A 336 -3.75 -19.89 -25.54
CA THR A 336 -2.81 -18.96 -26.20
C THR A 336 -1.37 -19.20 -25.75
N SER A 337 -1.21 -19.53 -24.47
CA SER A 337 0.07 -19.90 -23.86
C SER A 337 -0.14 -21.01 -22.85
N GLY A 338 0.72 -22.04 -22.85
CA GLY A 338 0.55 -23.17 -21.95
C GLY A 338 1.83 -23.99 -21.78
N THR A 339 2.15 -24.30 -20.51
CA THR A 339 3.32 -25.12 -20.17
C THR A 339 3.21 -25.70 -18.76
N MET A 340 4.22 -26.49 -18.38
CA MET A 340 4.44 -26.93 -17.01
C MET A 340 5.38 -25.94 -16.33
N VAL A 341 4.94 -25.34 -15.23
CA VAL A 341 5.70 -24.33 -14.48
C VAL A 341 6.15 -24.90 -13.13
N PRO A 342 7.44 -24.78 -12.76
CA PRO A 342 7.92 -25.17 -11.44
C PRO A 342 7.60 -24.10 -10.40
N TYR A 343 7.51 -24.47 -9.13
CA TYR A 343 7.29 -23.50 -8.05
C TYR A 343 7.84 -24.03 -6.72
N TRP A 344 8.16 -23.13 -5.78
CA TRP A 344 8.51 -23.49 -4.41
C TRP A 344 7.25 -23.74 -3.58
N LYS A 345 7.22 -24.84 -2.82
CA LYS A 345 6.11 -25.09 -1.89
C LYS A 345 6.18 -24.11 -0.72
N ILE A 346 5.01 -23.74 -0.21
CA ILE A 346 4.85 -22.84 0.94
C ILE A 346 4.33 -23.67 2.12
N ALA A 347 4.96 -23.50 3.28
CA ALA A 347 4.50 -24.05 4.56
C ALA A 347 3.99 -22.92 5.47
N GLY A 348 3.16 -23.25 6.47
CA GLY A 348 2.56 -22.28 7.40
C GLY A 348 1.26 -21.63 6.90
N GLU A 349 0.66 -20.78 7.72
CA GLU A 349 -0.56 -20.03 7.41
C GLU A 349 -0.33 -18.53 7.59
N GLY A 350 -1.06 -17.69 6.83
CA GLY A 350 -1.00 -16.24 7.00
C GLY A 350 0.41 -15.64 6.82
N ILE A 351 0.79 -14.73 7.70
CA ILE A 351 2.08 -14.02 7.65
C ILE A 351 3.28 -14.92 7.99
N GLU A 352 3.04 -16.00 8.75
CA GLU A 352 4.06 -16.99 9.14
C GLU A 352 4.44 -17.90 7.97
N SER A 353 3.71 -17.83 6.86
CA SER A 353 3.94 -18.74 5.74
C SER A 353 5.24 -18.43 5.00
N ALA A 354 6.08 -19.44 4.83
CA ALA A 354 7.43 -19.35 4.28
C ALA A 354 7.64 -20.28 3.07
N LEU A 355 8.51 -19.88 2.15
CA LEU A 355 8.99 -20.76 1.08
C LEU A 355 9.84 -21.89 1.70
N THR A 356 9.65 -23.10 1.18
CA THR A 356 10.44 -24.28 1.55
C THR A 356 11.50 -24.60 0.50
N ASP A 357 12.39 -25.54 0.80
CA ASP A 357 13.34 -26.10 -0.17
C ASP A 357 12.71 -27.20 -1.06
N GLU A 358 11.41 -27.48 -0.88
CA GLU A 358 10.70 -28.41 -1.74
C GLU A 358 10.10 -27.67 -2.95
N SER A 359 10.31 -28.22 -4.14
CA SER A 359 9.69 -27.71 -5.37
C SER A 359 8.57 -28.63 -5.86
N GLY A 360 7.61 -28.03 -6.56
CA GLY A 360 6.53 -28.71 -7.28
C GLY A 360 6.49 -28.28 -8.74
N LYS A 361 5.61 -28.91 -9.53
CA LYS A 361 5.31 -28.51 -10.90
C LYS A 361 3.81 -28.56 -11.13
N ARG A 362 3.30 -27.61 -11.89
CA ARG A 362 1.87 -27.50 -12.24
C ARG A 362 1.68 -27.10 -13.68
N ALA A 363 0.66 -27.64 -14.32
CA ALA A 363 0.35 -27.33 -15.71
C ALA A 363 -0.66 -26.18 -15.76
N ILE A 364 -0.24 -25.06 -16.32
CA ILE A 364 -1.01 -23.82 -16.37
C ILE A 364 -0.98 -23.24 -17.77
N GLY A 365 -1.92 -22.33 -18.03
CA GLY A 365 -1.95 -21.56 -19.26
C GLY A 365 -2.75 -20.27 -19.16
N LEU A 366 -2.73 -19.55 -20.26
CA LEU A 366 -3.65 -18.49 -20.62
C LEU A 366 -4.48 -19.00 -21.80
N ALA A 367 -5.78 -18.71 -21.79
CA ALA A 367 -6.68 -19.11 -22.85
C ALA A 367 -7.55 -17.93 -23.29
N LEU A 368 -7.67 -17.74 -24.59
CA LEU A 368 -8.63 -16.80 -25.17
C LEU A 368 -9.96 -17.55 -25.33
N VAL A 369 -10.91 -17.22 -24.46
CA VAL A 369 -12.17 -17.95 -24.30
C VAL A 369 -13.38 -17.03 -24.35
N ASP A 370 -14.55 -17.58 -24.66
CA ASP A 370 -15.82 -16.84 -24.78
C ASP A 370 -16.05 -15.93 -23.55
N SER A 371 -16.42 -14.67 -23.81
CA SER A 371 -16.52 -13.64 -22.79
C SER A 371 -17.58 -13.89 -21.72
N ASN A 372 -18.51 -14.82 -21.95
CA ASN A 372 -19.54 -15.20 -20.99
C ASN A 372 -19.09 -16.26 -19.97
N LEU A 373 -17.87 -16.78 -20.08
CA LEU A 373 -17.28 -17.66 -19.07
C LEU A 373 -16.87 -16.87 -17.82
N LEU A 374 -16.92 -17.56 -16.68
CA LEU A 374 -16.66 -17.03 -15.36
C LEU A 374 -15.50 -17.76 -14.67
N GLU A 375 -14.85 -17.07 -13.74
CA GLU A 375 -13.89 -17.69 -12.82
C GLU A 375 -14.57 -18.86 -12.08
N GLY A 376 -13.86 -19.98 -11.96
CA GLY A 376 -14.37 -21.23 -11.38
C GLY A 376 -15.09 -22.15 -12.38
N ASP A 377 -15.36 -21.72 -13.61
CA ASP A 377 -15.94 -22.60 -14.63
C ASP A 377 -14.98 -23.77 -14.94
N ARG A 378 -15.53 -24.99 -14.94
CA ARG A 378 -14.83 -26.21 -15.37
C ARG A 378 -14.91 -26.35 -16.89
N LEU A 379 -13.76 -26.66 -17.50
CA LEU A 379 -13.53 -26.76 -18.93
C LEU A 379 -12.77 -28.04 -19.26
N GLU A 380 -12.66 -28.35 -20.55
CA GLU A 380 -11.81 -29.42 -21.07
C GLU A 380 -10.86 -28.87 -22.12
N VAL A 381 -9.57 -29.15 -22.00
CA VAL A 381 -8.56 -28.77 -23.01
C VAL A 381 -8.16 -30.00 -23.81
N GLU A 382 -8.12 -29.89 -25.13
CA GLU A 382 -7.61 -30.97 -25.98
C GLU A 382 -6.09 -31.02 -25.95
N ILE A 383 -5.54 -32.15 -25.49
CA ILE A 383 -4.10 -32.39 -25.43
C ILE A 383 -3.82 -33.69 -26.16
N ARG A 384 -3.18 -33.59 -27.34
CA ARG A 384 -2.84 -34.75 -28.19
C ARG A 384 -4.06 -35.67 -28.45
N GLY A 385 -5.21 -35.05 -28.78
CA GLY A 385 -6.48 -35.75 -29.07
C GLY A 385 -7.25 -36.25 -27.85
N LYS A 386 -6.82 -35.95 -26.61
CA LYS A 386 -7.55 -36.29 -25.38
C LYS A 386 -8.07 -35.04 -24.67
N ARG A 387 -9.33 -35.07 -24.23
CA ARG A 387 -9.93 -34.05 -23.37
C ARG A 387 -9.37 -34.18 -21.95
N THR A 388 -8.78 -33.10 -21.44
CA THR A 388 -8.20 -33.02 -20.11
C THR A 388 -8.92 -31.95 -19.31
N GLU A 389 -9.33 -32.28 -18.08
CA GLU A 389 -10.04 -31.33 -17.22
C GLU A 389 -9.19 -30.10 -16.88
N ALA A 390 -9.84 -28.94 -16.90
CA ALA A 390 -9.27 -27.65 -16.63
C ALA A 390 -10.26 -26.75 -15.88
N VAL A 391 -9.76 -25.71 -15.23
CA VAL A 391 -10.57 -24.73 -14.49
C VAL A 391 -10.11 -23.33 -14.84
N LEU A 392 -11.05 -22.42 -15.11
CA LEU A 392 -10.72 -20.99 -15.18
C LEU A 392 -10.41 -20.46 -13.79
N VAL A 393 -9.21 -19.93 -13.61
CA VAL A 393 -8.75 -19.38 -12.34
C VAL A 393 -8.56 -17.88 -12.47
N PRO A 394 -8.78 -17.10 -11.40
CA PRO A 394 -8.55 -15.65 -11.44
C PRO A 394 -7.07 -15.28 -11.65
N TYR A 395 -6.14 -16.13 -11.20
CA TYR A 395 -4.69 -15.90 -11.27
C TYR A 395 -3.93 -17.20 -10.95
N HIS A 396 -2.69 -17.30 -11.44
CA HIS A 396 -1.75 -18.37 -11.05
C HIS A 396 -0.73 -17.91 -9.99
N LEU A 397 -0.48 -16.60 -9.88
CA LEU A 397 0.53 -16.00 -9.01
C LEU A 397 -0.02 -14.74 -8.33
N ARG A 398 0.42 -14.48 -7.10
CA ARG A 398 0.13 -13.25 -6.34
C ARG A 398 1.40 -12.68 -5.72
N SER A 399 1.52 -11.36 -5.69
CA SER A 399 2.77 -10.67 -5.33
C SER A 399 2.56 -9.52 -4.34
N GLU A 400 1.37 -9.43 -3.74
CA GLU A 400 1.01 -8.39 -2.77
C GLU A 400 1.67 -8.60 -1.40
N ALA A 401 2.34 -9.73 -1.19
CA ALA A 401 3.05 -10.08 0.03
C ALA A 401 4.56 -10.23 -0.24
N PRO A 402 5.29 -9.14 -0.55
CA PRO A 402 6.74 -9.17 -0.72
C PRO A 402 7.45 -9.78 0.50
N PRO A 403 8.66 -10.35 0.33
CA PRO A 403 9.53 -10.21 -0.84
C PRO A 403 9.31 -11.25 -1.95
N TYR A 404 8.49 -12.27 -1.69
CA TYR A 404 8.30 -13.39 -2.61
C TYR A 404 6.99 -13.29 -3.38
N SER A 405 7.02 -13.66 -4.66
CA SER A 405 5.79 -14.02 -5.36
C SER A 405 5.28 -15.38 -4.87
N ARG A 406 3.96 -15.55 -4.83
CA ARG A 406 3.28 -16.71 -4.25
C ARG A 406 2.50 -17.47 -5.32
N PRO A 407 2.88 -18.72 -5.63
CA PRO A 407 2.12 -19.59 -6.53
C PRO A 407 0.79 -19.98 -5.88
N ILE A 408 -0.32 -19.77 -6.59
CA ILE A 408 -1.67 -20.13 -6.14
C ILE A 408 -2.21 -21.28 -6.98
N THR A 409 -2.41 -22.44 -6.36
CA THR A 409 -2.98 -23.63 -6.98
C THR A 409 -4.50 -23.54 -7.06
N TYR A 410 -5.13 -24.26 -8.00
CA TYR A 410 -6.58 -24.17 -8.15
C TYR A 410 -7.32 -24.82 -6.97
N GLU A 411 -6.72 -25.83 -6.34
CA GLU A 411 -7.19 -26.49 -5.13
C GLU A 411 -7.28 -25.48 -3.97
N GLN A 412 -6.27 -24.61 -3.82
CA GLN A 412 -6.30 -23.55 -2.80
C GLN A 412 -7.44 -22.54 -3.01
N LEU A 413 -7.85 -22.32 -4.27
CA LEU A 413 -8.91 -21.36 -4.62
C LEU A 413 -10.32 -21.93 -4.42
N PHE A 414 -10.51 -23.22 -4.70
CA PHE A 414 -11.86 -23.79 -4.84
C PHE A 414 -12.15 -25.01 -3.94
N GLU A 415 -11.18 -25.58 -3.23
CA GLU A 415 -11.40 -26.77 -2.37
C GLU A 415 -11.39 -26.47 -0.85
N LYS A 416 -11.20 -25.22 -0.43
CA LYS A 416 -11.25 -24.83 0.99
C LYS A 416 -12.69 -24.60 1.50
N GLU A 417 -13.52 -25.64 1.51
CA GLU A 417 -14.60 -25.72 2.50
C GLU A 417 -14.01 -26.31 3.79
N LYS A 418 -13.67 -25.45 4.76
CA LYS A 418 -13.36 -25.94 6.11
C LYS A 418 -14.64 -26.57 6.67
N GLU A 419 -14.64 -27.88 6.87
CA GLU A 419 -15.67 -28.58 7.65
C GLU A 419 -15.84 -27.87 8.99
N VAL A 420 -17.01 -27.29 9.21
CA VAL A 420 -17.41 -26.81 10.53
C VAL A 420 -17.66 -28.04 11.39
N VAL A 421 -16.69 -28.39 12.23
CA VAL A 421 -16.83 -29.48 13.21
C VAL A 421 -18.10 -29.25 14.04
N PRO A 422 -18.99 -30.24 14.19
CA PRO A 422 -20.21 -30.08 14.97
C PRO A 422 -19.90 -29.73 16.44
N ALA A 423 -20.75 -28.90 17.01
CA ALA A 423 -20.54 -28.26 18.30
C ALA A 423 -20.39 -29.23 19.49
N LYS A 424 -19.34 -29.02 20.30
CA LYS A 424 -19.40 -29.23 21.76
C LYS A 424 -20.60 -28.47 22.35
N GLU A 425 -21.20 -28.97 23.45
CA GLU A 425 -22.33 -28.31 24.14
C GLU A 425 -22.08 -26.81 24.36
N MET A 426 -23.12 -25.96 24.17
CA MET A 426 -23.02 -24.50 24.23
C MET A 426 -22.36 -23.99 25.52
N THR A 427 -22.62 -24.64 26.65
CA THR A 427 -21.99 -24.36 27.95
C THR A 427 -20.46 -24.45 27.90
N GLN A 428 -19.91 -25.42 27.15
CA GLN A 428 -18.47 -25.54 26.97
C GLN A 428 -17.90 -24.38 26.15
N LYS A 429 -18.63 -23.90 25.13
CA LYS A 429 -18.21 -22.73 24.32
C LYS A 429 -18.17 -21.47 25.19
N VAL A 430 -19.21 -21.23 26.00
CA VAL A 430 -19.27 -20.09 26.93
C VAL A 430 -18.12 -20.17 27.94
N ASN A 431 -17.93 -21.31 28.60
CA ASN A 431 -16.83 -21.48 29.55
C ASN A 431 -15.46 -21.28 28.91
N THR A 432 -15.27 -21.74 27.67
CA THR A 432 -14.02 -21.56 26.94
C THR A 432 -13.77 -20.08 26.65
N LEU A 433 -14.79 -19.34 26.22
CA LEU A 433 -14.67 -17.90 25.95
C LEU A 433 -14.29 -17.13 27.24
N LEU A 434 -15.01 -17.38 28.34
CA LEU A 434 -14.75 -16.71 29.62
C LEU A 434 -13.34 -17.01 30.15
N LYS A 435 -12.91 -18.28 30.11
CA LYS A 435 -11.56 -18.66 30.53
C LYS A 435 -10.48 -18.00 29.67
N LYS A 436 -10.61 -18.05 28.34
CA LYS A 436 -9.65 -17.41 27.44
C LYS A 436 -9.59 -15.88 27.64
N ALA A 437 -10.72 -15.22 27.93
CA ALA A 437 -10.75 -13.80 28.23
C ALA A 437 -9.98 -13.47 29.53
N ILE A 438 -10.16 -14.28 30.57
CA ILE A 438 -9.41 -14.17 31.84
C ILE A 438 -7.92 -14.38 31.61
N GLU A 439 -7.54 -15.47 30.94
CA GLU A 439 -6.15 -15.81 30.64
C GLU A 439 -5.46 -14.69 29.85
N ASN A 440 -6.10 -14.19 28.79
CA ASN A 440 -5.57 -13.09 27.99
C ASN A 440 -5.42 -11.81 28.82
N THR A 441 -6.40 -11.48 29.67
CA THR A 441 -6.33 -10.29 30.52
C THR A 441 -5.21 -10.41 31.55
N ILE A 442 -5.03 -11.58 32.17
CA ILE A 442 -3.92 -11.82 33.09
C ILE A 442 -2.58 -11.70 32.36
N TRP A 443 -2.44 -12.31 31.19
CA TRP A 443 -1.22 -12.25 30.40
C TRP A 443 -0.86 -10.81 30.03
N ARG A 444 -1.78 -10.10 29.36
CA ARG A 444 -1.59 -8.70 28.92
C ARG A 444 -1.34 -7.73 30.08
N GLN A 445 -1.99 -7.92 31.23
CA GLN A 445 -1.94 -6.95 32.31
C GLN A 445 -0.88 -7.27 33.36
N ARG A 446 -0.47 -8.53 33.53
CA ARG A 446 0.40 -8.97 34.64
C ARG A 446 1.69 -9.67 34.24
N GLN A 447 1.81 -10.13 32.99
CA GLN A 447 2.96 -10.92 32.54
C GLN A 447 3.68 -10.30 31.35
N CYS A 448 2.95 -9.53 30.54
CA CYS A 448 3.43 -8.96 29.29
C CYS A 448 3.90 -7.51 29.43
N ILE A 449 4.94 -7.15 28.68
CA ILE A 449 5.37 -5.78 28.41
C ILE A 449 4.72 -5.34 27.08
N ASN A 450 3.75 -4.43 27.18
CA ASN A 450 2.96 -3.97 26.03
C ASN A 450 3.61 -2.73 25.41
N LEU A 451 4.15 -2.86 24.20
CA LEU A 451 4.87 -1.80 23.48
C LEU A 451 4.20 -1.42 22.17
N ILE A 452 3.00 -1.89 21.84
CA ILE A 452 2.31 -1.41 20.64
C ILE A 452 1.95 0.07 20.86
N PRO A 453 2.45 1.02 20.04
CA PRO A 453 2.32 2.46 20.27
C PRO A 453 0.90 3.01 20.12
N SER A 454 -0.03 2.22 19.57
CA SER A 454 -1.45 2.57 19.46
C SER A 454 -2.29 1.97 20.59
N GLU A 455 -1.68 1.27 21.54
CA GLU A 455 -2.37 0.66 22.68
C GLU A 455 -2.14 1.45 23.95
N GLN A 456 -3.12 1.32 24.85
CA GLN A 456 -3.08 1.93 26.16
C GLN A 456 -4.13 1.25 27.05
N THR A 457 -3.80 1.04 28.31
CA THR A 457 -4.74 0.50 29.30
C THR A 457 -5.48 1.66 29.99
N PRO A 458 -6.82 1.79 29.86
CA PRO A 458 -7.59 2.80 30.59
C PRO A 458 -7.66 2.51 32.09
N SER A 459 -7.93 3.53 32.91
CA SER A 459 -8.03 3.37 34.36
C SER A 459 -9.17 2.43 34.76
N PRO A 460 -9.13 1.81 35.96
CA PRO A 460 -10.23 1.00 36.47
C PRO A 460 -11.57 1.74 36.45
N MET A 461 -11.59 3.02 36.87
CA MET A 461 -12.79 3.87 36.83
C MET A 461 -13.30 4.05 35.40
N THR A 462 -12.41 4.40 34.46
CA THR A 462 -12.76 4.55 33.04
C THR A 462 -13.36 3.27 32.46
N ARG A 463 -12.76 2.10 32.75
CA ARG A 463 -13.24 0.80 32.28
C ARG A 463 -14.60 0.44 32.86
N LEU A 464 -14.79 0.63 34.17
CA LEU A 464 -16.04 0.31 34.85
C LEU A 464 -17.18 1.21 34.36
N LEU A 465 -16.95 2.52 34.27
CA LEU A 465 -17.91 3.48 33.73
C LEU A 465 -18.29 3.19 32.27
N SER A 466 -17.37 2.62 31.48
CA SER A 466 -17.62 2.28 30.08
C SER A 466 -18.67 1.19 29.87
N ILE A 467 -18.92 0.36 30.89
CA ILE A 467 -19.85 -0.78 30.82
C ILE A 467 -21.09 -0.61 31.70
N MET A 468 -21.23 0.52 32.38
CA MET A 468 -22.43 0.83 33.16
C MET A 468 -23.65 1.00 32.24
N ASP A 469 -24.82 1.12 32.86
CA ASP A 469 -26.15 1.19 32.21
C ASP A 469 -26.23 2.01 30.90
N PRO A 470 -25.56 3.17 30.72
CA PRO A 470 -25.56 3.89 29.44
C PRO A 470 -25.21 3.06 28.21
N VAL A 471 -24.42 1.98 28.34
CA VAL A 471 -24.11 1.07 27.22
C VAL A 471 -25.36 0.42 26.60
N CYS A 472 -26.46 0.34 27.35
CA CYS A 472 -27.74 -0.24 26.94
C CYS A 472 -28.78 0.81 26.52
N ARG A 473 -28.43 2.11 26.47
CA ARG A 473 -29.36 3.23 26.26
C ARG A 473 -29.18 3.88 24.90
N TYR A 474 -30.19 4.66 24.51
CA TYR A 474 -30.26 5.35 23.22
C TYR A 474 -30.55 6.83 23.46
N ALA A 475 -29.72 7.73 22.90
CA ALA A 475 -29.81 9.17 23.17
C ALA A 475 -29.66 9.97 21.86
N GLU A 476 -30.47 9.62 20.86
CA GLU A 476 -30.48 10.38 19.62
C GLU A 476 -31.14 11.76 19.80
N HIS A 477 -30.53 12.80 19.25
CA HIS A 477 -30.94 14.18 19.44
C HIS A 477 -30.44 15.07 18.29
N LYS A 478 -30.88 16.33 18.26
CA LYS A 478 -30.30 17.36 17.38
C LYS A 478 -30.55 18.76 17.94
N PRO A 479 -29.73 19.74 17.55
CA PRO A 479 -30.04 21.14 17.83
C PRO A 479 -31.24 21.58 17.00
N VAL A 480 -32.11 22.39 17.59
CA VAL A 480 -33.30 22.92 16.93
C VAL A 480 -33.32 24.44 17.03
N LYS A 481 -33.06 25.12 15.92
CA LYS A 481 -33.06 26.60 15.79
C LYS A 481 -34.28 27.29 16.38
N ALA A 482 -35.47 26.68 16.27
CA ALA A 482 -36.70 27.24 16.82
C ALA A 482 -36.73 27.30 18.36
N PHE A 483 -35.82 26.58 19.02
CA PHE A 483 -35.64 26.54 20.47
C PHE A 483 -34.26 27.08 20.85
N ASP A 484 -33.76 28.11 20.15
CA ASP A 484 -32.46 28.75 20.43
C ASP A 484 -31.30 27.73 20.38
N ASP A 485 -31.35 26.87 19.35
CA ASP A 485 -30.42 25.77 19.11
C ASP A 485 -30.29 24.76 20.27
N ALA A 486 -31.28 24.70 21.17
CA ALA A 486 -31.34 23.69 22.22
C ALA A 486 -31.33 22.26 21.65
N GLU A 487 -30.58 21.38 22.32
CA GLU A 487 -30.53 19.96 21.98
C GLU A 487 -31.86 19.27 22.33
N VAL A 488 -32.55 18.77 21.31
CA VAL A 488 -33.82 18.07 21.45
C VAL A 488 -33.60 16.58 21.31
N PHE A 489 -33.66 15.87 22.44
CA PHE A 489 -33.59 14.40 22.48
C PHE A 489 -34.89 13.77 22.02
N TYR A 490 -34.79 12.77 21.13
CA TYR A 490 -35.95 12.02 20.62
C TYR A 490 -36.48 11.00 21.63
N TYR A 491 -35.68 10.64 22.63
CA TYR A 491 -35.99 9.64 23.66
C TYR A 491 -35.92 10.26 25.06
N GLN A 492 -36.72 9.74 26.00
CA GLN A 492 -36.68 10.15 27.41
C GLN A 492 -35.58 9.42 28.19
N GLY A 493 -35.26 9.92 29.39
CA GLY A 493 -34.22 9.32 30.25
C GLY A 493 -32.79 9.75 29.90
N THR A 494 -32.62 10.77 29.05
CA THR A 494 -31.34 11.20 28.50
C THR A 494 -30.65 12.33 29.27
N LYS A 495 -31.24 12.83 30.37
CA LYS A 495 -30.71 13.97 31.13
C LYS A 495 -29.25 13.76 31.57
N PHE A 496 -28.96 12.59 32.12
CA PHE A 496 -27.59 12.24 32.54
C PHE A 496 -26.63 12.19 31.34
N ILE A 497 -27.09 11.71 30.19
CA ILE A 497 -26.26 11.65 28.97
C ILE A 497 -25.99 13.04 28.42
N SER A 498 -26.99 13.92 28.40
CA SER A 498 -26.84 15.32 28.03
C SER A 498 -25.81 16.05 28.90
N GLU A 499 -25.78 15.75 30.20
CA GLU A 499 -24.78 16.27 31.13
C GLU A 499 -23.37 15.73 30.80
N VAL A 500 -23.25 14.41 30.59
CA VAL A 500 -21.98 13.77 30.20
C VAL A 500 -21.41 14.35 28.91
N GLU A 501 -22.25 14.55 27.89
CA GLU A 501 -21.85 15.16 26.61
C GLU A 501 -21.31 16.58 26.82
N THR A 502 -22.03 17.39 27.59
CA THR A 502 -21.66 18.79 27.88
C THR A 502 -20.32 18.86 28.62
N LEU A 503 -20.18 18.09 29.71
CA LEU A 503 -18.96 18.07 30.51
C LEU A 503 -17.77 17.58 29.70
N LEU A 504 -17.96 16.55 28.86
CA LEU A 504 -16.90 16.01 28.03
C LEU A 504 -16.41 17.00 26.98
N ILE A 505 -17.34 17.73 26.34
CA ILE A 505 -17.01 18.78 25.38
C ILE A 505 -16.15 19.85 26.06
N GLU A 506 -16.53 20.32 27.24
CA GLU A 506 -15.79 21.37 27.95
C GLU A 506 -14.40 20.90 28.41
N GLU A 507 -14.26 19.68 28.93
CA GLU A 507 -12.95 19.13 29.31
C GLU A 507 -12.03 18.94 28.11
N LEU A 508 -12.58 18.52 26.96
CA LEU A 508 -11.78 18.37 25.74
C LEU A 508 -11.43 19.72 25.09
N LYS A 509 -12.31 20.73 25.14
CA LYS A 509 -11.97 22.11 24.72
C LYS A 509 -10.80 22.64 25.53
N LYS A 510 -10.84 22.46 26.86
CA LYS A 510 -9.75 22.85 27.77
C LYS A 510 -8.46 22.08 27.48
N TYR A 511 -8.56 20.79 27.19
CA TYR A 511 -7.39 19.97 26.89
C TYR A 511 -6.73 20.34 25.56
N LEU A 512 -7.53 20.48 24.51
CA LEU A 512 -7.06 20.78 23.14
C LEU A 512 -6.69 22.25 22.95
N GLY A 513 -7.24 23.15 23.77
CA GLY A 513 -7.06 24.60 23.63
C GLY A 513 -7.77 25.15 22.40
N CYS A 514 -9.02 24.74 22.14
CA CYS A 514 -9.80 25.15 20.97
C CYS A 514 -11.24 25.57 21.32
N ALA A 515 -11.87 26.31 20.40
CA ALA A 515 -13.23 26.81 20.58
C ALA A 515 -14.31 25.71 20.55
N ASN A 516 -14.16 24.69 19.69
CA ASN A 516 -15.19 23.67 19.50
C ASN A 516 -14.65 22.25 19.48
N VAL A 517 -15.47 21.30 19.95
CA VAL A 517 -15.17 19.86 20.00
C VAL A 517 -16.40 19.02 19.67
N GLU A 518 -16.22 17.96 18.90
CA GLU A 518 -17.20 16.93 18.57
C GLU A 518 -16.69 15.56 19.02
N THR A 519 -17.49 14.86 19.83
CA THR A 519 -17.10 13.68 20.62
C THR A 519 -17.93 12.43 20.29
N ARG A 520 -18.96 12.58 19.44
CA ARG A 520 -19.92 11.52 19.11
C ARG A 520 -19.38 10.53 18.07
N VAL A 521 -18.28 10.85 17.40
CA VAL A 521 -17.61 9.91 16.49
C VAL A 521 -16.93 8.76 17.27
N VAL A 522 -17.17 7.51 16.86
CA VAL A 522 -16.75 6.33 17.63
C VAL A 522 -15.38 5.76 17.22
N SER A 523 -14.67 6.41 16.29
CA SER A 523 -13.27 6.07 15.96
C SER A 523 -12.54 7.25 15.31
N GLY A 524 -11.20 7.24 15.34
CA GLY A 524 -10.39 8.25 14.65
C GLY A 524 -10.58 8.25 13.11
N GLN A 525 -10.73 7.07 12.49
CA GLN A 525 -11.06 7.00 11.05
C GLN A 525 -12.41 7.66 10.76
N MET A 526 -13.41 7.44 11.61
CA MET A 526 -14.72 8.07 11.47
C MET A 526 -14.64 9.58 11.69
N ALA A 527 -13.80 10.06 12.61
CA ALA A 527 -13.51 11.49 12.77
C ALA A 527 -13.02 12.11 11.45
N ASN A 528 -12.02 11.49 10.81
CA ASN A 528 -11.51 11.95 9.51
C ASN A 528 -12.57 11.89 8.41
N THR A 529 -13.36 10.81 8.37
CA THR A 529 -14.45 10.63 7.40
C THR A 529 -15.51 11.73 7.55
N ALA A 530 -15.88 12.06 8.78
CA ALA A 530 -16.81 13.15 9.07
C ALA A 530 -16.26 14.50 8.60
N VAL A 531 -14.97 14.78 8.82
CA VAL A 531 -14.30 15.98 8.31
C VAL A 531 -14.31 16.01 6.78
N PHE A 532 -13.92 14.93 6.10
CA PHE A 532 -13.93 14.89 4.62
C PHE A 532 -15.33 15.07 4.04
N SER A 533 -16.32 14.43 4.67
CA SER A 533 -17.71 14.60 4.29
C SER A 533 -18.22 16.02 4.55
N ALA A 534 -17.80 16.65 5.63
CA ALA A 534 -18.13 18.05 5.94
C ALA A 534 -17.44 19.02 4.99
N MET A 535 -16.19 18.75 4.57
CA MET A 535 -15.50 19.51 3.54
C MET A 535 -16.26 19.46 2.21
N VAL A 536 -16.71 18.28 1.77
CA VAL A 536 -17.55 18.15 0.57
C VAL A 536 -18.91 18.87 0.74
N ASP A 537 -19.56 18.77 1.90
CA ASP A 537 -20.79 19.55 2.16
C ASP A 537 -20.54 21.06 2.09
N TYR A 538 -19.45 21.51 2.70
CA TYR A 538 -19.07 22.91 2.81
C TYR A 538 -18.72 23.51 1.46
N ILE A 539 -17.88 22.88 0.64
CA ILE A 539 -17.51 23.42 -0.67
C ILE A 539 -18.68 23.49 -1.66
N ASN A 540 -19.71 22.65 -1.47
CA ASN A 540 -20.93 22.66 -2.27
C ASN A 540 -22.07 23.48 -1.63
N ARG A 541 -21.81 24.22 -0.54
CA ARG A 541 -22.88 24.85 0.26
C ARG A 541 -23.75 25.84 -0.51
N ALA A 542 -23.17 26.53 -1.48
CA ALA A 542 -23.84 27.53 -2.30
C ALA A 542 -24.59 26.95 -3.51
N ASP A 543 -24.28 25.71 -3.93
CA ASP A 543 -24.95 25.03 -5.03
C ASP A 543 -25.38 23.62 -4.59
N ARG A 544 -26.64 23.51 -4.17
CA ARG A 544 -27.25 22.26 -3.71
C ARG A 544 -28.03 21.53 -4.81
N LYS A 545 -28.09 22.08 -6.02
CA LYS A 545 -28.91 21.53 -7.12
C LYS A 545 -28.07 20.76 -8.14
N SER A 546 -26.80 21.10 -8.26
CA SER A 546 -25.85 20.37 -9.11
C SER A 546 -25.33 19.10 -8.42
N GLU A 547 -24.77 18.19 -9.22
CA GLU A 547 -24.01 17.05 -8.70
C GLU A 547 -22.85 17.55 -7.82
N GLN A 548 -22.69 16.94 -6.64
CA GLN A 548 -21.70 17.41 -5.68
C GLN A 548 -20.29 17.23 -6.22
N ARG A 549 -19.50 18.31 -6.25
CA ARG A 549 -18.07 18.19 -6.56
C ARG A 549 -17.32 17.62 -5.36
N ARG A 550 -16.29 16.83 -5.65
CA ARG A 550 -15.32 16.34 -4.66
C ARG A 550 -14.17 17.35 -4.48
N LEU A 551 -13.29 17.10 -3.51
CA LEU A 551 -12.08 17.89 -3.27
C LEU A 551 -11.15 17.77 -4.48
N ARG A 552 -10.76 18.91 -5.07
CA ARG A 552 -9.96 18.96 -6.30
C ARG A 552 -8.55 18.45 -6.09
N LYS A 553 -7.98 18.67 -4.92
CA LYS A 553 -6.63 18.23 -4.58
C LYS A 553 -6.46 18.16 -3.06
N VAL A 554 -5.81 17.09 -2.60
CA VAL A 554 -5.45 16.89 -1.19
C VAL A 554 -3.96 16.60 -1.07
N MET A 555 -3.30 17.17 -0.07
CA MET A 555 -1.90 16.86 0.24
C MET A 555 -1.82 16.06 1.55
N ASN A 556 -1.06 14.97 1.59
CA ASN A 556 -0.98 14.09 2.76
C ASN A 556 0.36 13.35 2.89
N ASN A 557 0.57 12.64 4.01
CA ASN A 557 1.69 11.70 4.13
C ASN A 557 1.37 10.39 3.39
N HIS A 558 2.29 9.87 2.58
CA HIS A 558 2.11 8.55 1.96
C HIS A 558 2.17 7.43 3.01
N ILE A 559 1.44 6.32 2.80
CA ILE A 559 1.35 5.22 3.78
C ILE A 559 2.70 4.59 4.12
N ILE A 560 3.60 4.43 3.13
CA ILE A 560 4.95 3.88 3.35
C ILE A 560 5.86 4.84 4.13
N ARG A 561 5.57 6.15 4.07
CA ARG A 561 6.28 7.21 4.82
C ARG A 561 5.62 7.48 6.18
N GLY A 562 4.91 6.50 6.70
CA GLY A 562 4.25 6.56 8.01
C GLY A 562 2.85 7.16 8.00
N GLY A 563 2.29 7.57 6.85
CA GLY A 563 0.92 8.08 6.74
C GLY A 563 -0.13 7.07 7.24
N HIS A 564 -1.30 7.57 7.67
CA HIS A 564 -2.40 6.70 8.10
C HIS A 564 -3.34 6.36 6.94
N LEU A 565 -3.94 5.16 6.98
CA LEU A 565 -4.83 4.62 5.94
C LEU A 565 -6.04 5.52 5.68
N SER A 566 -6.63 6.13 6.71
CA SER A 566 -7.81 7.01 6.54
C SER A 566 -7.54 8.20 5.64
N ALA A 567 -6.31 8.71 5.60
CA ALA A 567 -5.91 9.83 4.76
C ALA A 567 -5.55 9.40 3.32
N GLN A 568 -5.58 8.10 2.99
CA GLN A 568 -5.21 7.61 1.66
C GLN A 568 -6.44 7.41 0.75
N PRO A 569 -6.29 7.51 -0.58
CA PRO A 569 -7.34 7.16 -1.54
C PRO A 569 -7.81 5.70 -1.51
N MET A 570 -7.01 4.81 -0.91
CA MET A 570 -7.39 3.42 -0.66
C MET A 570 -8.17 3.23 0.67
N GLY A 571 -8.24 4.27 1.51
CA GLY A 571 -9.00 4.30 2.76
C GLY A 571 -10.15 5.31 2.71
N ALA A 572 -10.41 5.99 3.84
CA ALA A 572 -11.59 6.84 4.01
C ALA A 572 -11.67 8.03 3.04
N LEU A 573 -10.54 8.52 2.53
CA LEU A 573 -10.50 9.66 1.61
C LEU A 573 -11.07 9.36 0.21
N ARG A 574 -11.15 8.07 -0.18
CA ARG A 574 -11.50 7.60 -1.53
C ARG A 574 -12.65 8.35 -2.20
N ASP A 575 -13.75 8.50 -1.48
CA ASP A 575 -15.01 9.01 -2.04
C ASP A 575 -15.14 10.54 -1.95
N PHE A 576 -14.21 11.21 -1.28
CA PHE A 576 -14.23 12.66 -1.05
C PHE A 576 -13.21 13.42 -1.90
N VAL A 577 -12.28 12.73 -2.54
CA VAL A 577 -11.30 13.32 -3.46
C VAL A 577 -11.71 13.09 -4.92
N ALA A 578 -11.49 14.11 -5.75
CA ALA A 578 -11.71 14.02 -7.19
C ALA A 578 -10.70 13.07 -7.84
N ARG A 579 -10.99 12.64 -9.07
CA ARG A 579 -9.95 12.12 -9.96
C ARG A 579 -9.30 13.28 -10.68
N ASP A 580 -7.98 13.28 -10.72
CA ASP A 580 -7.23 14.24 -11.50
C ASP A 580 -7.50 13.98 -12.99
N PRO A 581 -7.93 14.99 -13.77
CA PRO A 581 -8.25 14.79 -15.18
C PRO A 581 -7.01 14.49 -16.03
N VAL A 582 -5.82 14.92 -15.60
CA VAL A 582 -4.54 14.69 -16.28
C VAL A 582 -4.07 13.28 -15.98
N THR A 583 -3.93 12.91 -14.71
CA THR A 583 -3.32 11.63 -14.33
C THR A 583 -4.30 10.47 -14.21
N GLU A 584 -5.61 10.75 -14.21
CA GLU A 584 -6.72 9.81 -13.98
C GLU A 584 -6.68 9.09 -12.62
N LYS A 585 -5.70 9.42 -11.78
CA LYS A 585 -5.52 8.94 -10.41
C LYS A 585 -6.35 9.79 -9.44
N PRO A 586 -6.61 9.31 -8.21
CA PRO A 586 -7.11 10.18 -7.15
C PRO A 586 -6.24 11.43 -7.03
N ALA A 587 -6.85 12.61 -6.92
CA ALA A 587 -6.15 13.89 -6.88
C ALA A 587 -5.50 14.12 -5.52
N VAL A 588 -4.48 13.32 -5.21
CA VAL A 588 -3.68 13.39 -3.99
C VAL A 588 -2.23 13.54 -4.39
N VAL A 589 -1.55 14.48 -3.72
CA VAL A 589 -0.09 14.64 -3.78
C VAL A 589 0.48 14.33 -2.41
N ASN A 590 1.55 13.55 -2.34
CA ASN A 590 2.15 13.20 -1.06
C ASN A 590 3.22 14.22 -0.66
N PHE A 591 3.45 14.40 0.65
CA PHE A 591 4.56 15.22 1.12
C PHE A 591 5.91 14.62 0.69
N PRO A 592 6.82 15.43 0.15
CA PRO A 592 8.22 15.06 0.06
C PRO A 592 8.82 14.93 1.45
N VAL A 593 9.85 14.09 1.58
CA VAL A 593 10.60 13.87 2.82
C VAL A 593 12.07 14.20 2.57
N LEU A 594 12.79 14.52 3.65
CA LEU A 594 14.22 14.82 3.55
C LEU A 594 15.00 13.58 3.06
N PRO A 595 15.94 13.72 2.10
CA PRO A 595 16.71 12.58 1.57
C PRO A 595 17.51 11.81 2.62
N ASP A 596 18.00 12.51 3.65
CA ASP A 596 18.78 11.98 4.77
C ASP A 596 17.92 11.60 5.99
N ASN A 597 16.64 12.01 6.02
CA ASN A 597 15.70 11.66 7.06
C ASN A 597 14.28 11.43 6.48
N PRO A 598 13.97 10.19 6.05
CA PRO A 598 12.72 9.87 5.39
C PRO A 598 11.48 9.90 6.30
N TYR A 599 11.66 10.23 7.59
CA TYR A 599 10.58 10.36 8.58
C TYR A 599 10.12 11.82 8.75
N LYS A 600 10.88 12.78 8.21
CA LYS A 600 10.62 14.22 8.33
C LYS A 600 10.24 14.82 6.98
N ILE A 601 9.20 15.66 6.98
CA ILE A 601 8.70 16.35 5.78
C ILE A 601 9.74 17.37 5.30
N ASP A 602 9.97 17.43 4.00
CA ASP A 602 10.75 18.49 3.36
C ASP A 602 9.83 19.70 3.08
N VAL A 603 9.81 20.63 4.03
CA VAL A 603 9.00 21.85 3.96
C VAL A 603 9.40 22.74 2.77
N ALA A 604 10.68 22.73 2.38
CA ALA A 604 11.14 23.54 1.26
C ALA A 604 10.56 23.01 -0.07
N ALA A 605 10.60 21.68 -0.27
CA ALA A 605 10.00 21.04 -1.43
C ALA A 605 8.46 21.15 -1.43
N CYS A 606 7.81 21.19 -0.25
CA CYS A 606 6.36 21.42 -0.15
C CYS A 606 5.91 22.75 -0.77
N ARG A 607 6.74 23.80 -0.71
CA ARG A 607 6.39 25.13 -1.28
C ARG A 607 6.05 25.03 -2.76
N GLU A 608 6.86 24.32 -3.53
CA GLU A 608 6.67 24.15 -4.98
C GLU A 608 5.38 23.38 -5.27
N LEU A 609 5.15 22.28 -4.56
CA LEU A 609 3.94 21.45 -4.72
C LEU A 609 2.66 22.17 -4.32
N ILE A 610 2.68 23.00 -3.26
CA ILE A 610 1.51 23.79 -2.86
C ILE A 610 1.22 24.87 -3.91
N ALA A 611 2.26 25.55 -4.39
CA ALA A 611 2.12 26.56 -5.44
C ALA A 611 1.55 25.96 -6.73
N GLU A 612 2.05 24.79 -7.14
CA GLU A 612 1.60 24.07 -8.34
C GLU A 612 0.17 23.52 -8.19
N HIS A 613 -0.11 22.80 -7.11
CA HIS A 613 -1.31 21.99 -7.01
C HIS A 613 -2.48 22.66 -6.26
N GLN A 614 -2.23 23.74 -5.52
CA GLN A 614 -3.24 24.53 -4.81
C GLN A 614 -4.25 23.63 -4.03
N PRO A 615 -3.78 22.82 -3.06
CA PRO A 615 -4.65 21.86 -2.37
C PRO A 615 -5.79 22.54 -1.61
N GLU A 616 -6.97 21.92 -1.60
CA GLU A 616 -8.11 22.38 -0.79
C GLU A 616 -8.03 21.88 0.66
N LEU A 617 -7.28 20.79 0.87
CA LEU A 617 -7.05 20.15 2.17
C LEU A 617 -5.60 19.65 2.26
N ILE A 618 -4.91 20.00 3.34
CA ILE A 618 -3.60 19.47 3.73
C ILE A 618 -3.81 18.66 5.02
N ILE A 619 -3.38 17.39 5.03
CA ILE A 619 -3.54 16.46 6.15
C ILE A 619 -2.16 16.07 6.70
N LEU A 620 -1.76 16.70 7.80
CA LEU A 620 -0.64 16.23 8.62
C LEU A 620 -1.17 15.07 9.47
N GLY A 621 -0.63 13.87 9.33
CA GLY A 621 -1.26 12.68 9.90
C GLY A 621 -0.48 11.41 9.62
N LYS A 622 0.22 10.94 10.66
CA LYS A 622 1.08 9.76 10.61
C LYS A 622 0.70 8.76 11.70
N SER A 623 0.82 7.48 11.36
CA SER A 623 0.80 6.36 12.31
C SER A 623 2.19 6.09 12.89
N MET A 624 3.22 6.27 12.08
CA MET A 624 4.62 6.17 12.49
C MET A 624 5.15 7.60 12.65
N VAL A 625 5.23 8.05 13.90
CA VAL A 625 5.54 9.45 14.25
C VAL A 625 6.73 9.44 15.20
N ILE A 626 7.92 9.80 14.70
CA ILE A 626 9.12 9.99 15.53
C ILE A 626 9.61 11.45 15.54
N HIS A 627 9.01 12.30 14.71
CA HIS A 627 9.25 13.75 14.65
C HIS A 627 7.95 14.53 14.85
N LYS A 628 8.06 15.78 15.27
CA LYS A 628 6.94 16.73 15.20
C LYS A 628 6.56 16.99 13.74
N GLU A 629 5.26 17.18 13.47
CA GLU A 629 4.80 17.63 12.15
C GLU A 629 5.05 19.16 12.02
N PRO A 630 5.41 19.70 10.84
CA PRO A 630 5.76 21.11 10.67
C PRO A 630 4.51 22.02 10.55
N VAL A 631 3.65 22.06 11.57
CA VAL A 631 2.34 22.74 11.49
C VAL A 631 2.50 24.24 11.23
N ALA A 632 3.38 24.91 11.99
CA ALA A 632 3.60 26.36 11.88
C ALA A 632 4.23 26.75 10.55
N GLU A 633 5.19 25.96 10.07
CA GLU A 633 5.85 26.21 8.80
C GLU A 633 4.89 25.98 7.63
N MET A 634 4.05 24.95 7.69
CA MET A 634 3.01 24.71 6.69
C MET A 634 1.94 25.82 6.72
N ARG A 635 1.53 26.29 7.90
CA ARG A 635 0.63 27.45 8.02
C ARG A 635 1.21 28.69 7.33
N ALA A 636 2.48 29.01 7.60
CA ALA A 636 3.16 30.14 6.97
C ALA A 636 3.17 30.04 5.44
N LEU A 637 3.43 28.85 4.88
CA LEU A 637 3.35 28.61 3.43
C LEU A 637 1.94 28.81 2.88
N ILE A 638 0.90 28.33 3.58
CA ILE A 638 -0.49 28.49 3.15
C ILE A 638 -0.90 29.96 3.22
N ASP A 639 -0.48 30.72 4.23
CA ASP A 639 -0.76 32.16 4.31
C ASP A 639 -0.07 32.96 3.20
N GLU A 640 1.19 32.63 2.91
CA GLU A 640 1.97 33.28 1.86
C GLU A 640 1.41 33.01 0.45
N LEU A 641 1.10 31.75 0.16
CA LEU A 641 0.62 31.32 -1.17
C LEU A 641 -0.89 31.51 -1.34
N ASN A 642 -1.63 31.62 -0.24
CA ASN A 642 -3.08 31.79 -0.13
C ASN A 642 -3.93 30.87 -1.04
N PRO A 643 -3.76 29.53 -0.99
CA PRO A 643 -4.54 28.60 -1.80
C PRO A 643 -6.00 28.43 -1.34
N GLY A 644 -6.40 29.06 -0.23
CA GLY A 644 -7.73 28.82 0.40
C GLY A 644 -7.85 27.44 1.04
N CYS A 645 -6.74 26.87 1.51
CA CYS A 645 -6.65 25.50 2.02
C CYS A 645 -7.01 25.38 3.52
N VAL A 646 -7.66 24.27 3.88
CA VAL A 646 -7.81 23.83 5.28
C VAL A 646 -6.59 22.99 5.70
N LEU A 647 -5.94 23.38 6.79
CA LEU A 647 -4.87 22.61 7.43
C LEU A 647 -5.45 21.72 8.53
N MET A 648 -5.45 20.42 8.30
CA MET A 648 -5.93 19.41 9.24
C MET A 648 -4.75 18.63 9.82
N TYR A 649 -4.74 18.46 11.14
CA TYR A 649 -3.78 17.60 11.84
C TYR A 649 -4.50 16.40 12.48
N ASP A 650 -4.32 15.21 11.91
CA ASP A 650 -4.65 13.95 12.57
C ASP A 650 -3.55 13.60 13.59
N MET A 651 -3.85 13.92 14.85
CA MET A 651 -2.97 13.69 15.99
C MET A 651 -3.23 12.35 16.66
N ALA A 652 -3.89 11.37 16.05
CA ALA A 652 -4.33 10.15 16.75
C ALA A 652 -3.25 9.50 17.63
N HIS A 653 -2.01 9.38 17.15
CA HIS A 653 -0.90 8.80 17.92
C HIS A 653 -0.32 9.74 18.99
N VAL A 654 -0.45 11.04 18.84
CA VAL A 654 0.19 12.06 19.70
C VAL A 654 -0.83 12.96 20.43
N LEU A 655 -2.12 12.61 20.38
CA LEU A 655 -3.22 13.39 20.96
C LEU A 655 -3.00 13.60 22.47
N GLY A 656 -2.52 12.56 23.18
CA GLY A 656 -2.21 12.64 24.61
C GLY A 656 -1.00 13.51 24.95
N LEU A 657 -0.23 13.91 23.94
CA LEU A 657 0.95 14.75 24.07
C LEU A 657 0.68 16.23 23.75
N ILE A 658 -0.55 16.60 23.35
CA ILE A 658 -0.90 18.01 23.07
C ILE A 658 -0.58 18.89 24.28
N GLY A 659 0.17 19.96 24.03
CA GLY A 659 0.58 20.91 25.04
C GLY A 659 2.04 21.36 24.88
N PRO A 660 2.53 22.15 25.84
CA PRO A 660 3.81 22.87 25.72
C PRO A 660 5.05 21.96 25.69
N TYR A 661 4.92 20.67 26.03
CA TYR A 661 6.05 19.73 26.06
C TYR A 661 6.26 18.99 24.74
N PHE A 662 5.29 19.02 23.83
CA PHE A 662 5.40 18.40 22.51
C PHE A 662 4.99 19.39 21.41
N GLN A 663 3.69 19.66 21.25
CA GLN A 663 3.15 20.44 20.15
C GLN A 663 1.79 21.06 20.51
N GLU A 664 1.56 22.31 20.09
CA GLU A 664 0.32 23.07 20.34
C GLU A 664 -0.37 23.41 19.00
N PRO A 665 -1.13 22.46 18.41
CA PRO A 665 -1.53 22.49 17.00
C PRO A 665 -2.31 23.75 16.58
N PHE A 666 -3.23 24.22 17.43
CA PHE A 666 -4.03 25.42 17.12
C PHE A 666 -3.23 26.72 17.25
N LYS A 667 -2.26 26.80 18.18
CA LYS A 667 -1.33 27.94 18.26
C LYS A 667 -0.37 27.97 17.08
N GLU A 668 -0.03 26.80 16.56
CA GLU A 668 0.81 26.62 15.38
C GLU A 668 0.01 26.81 14.07
N GLY A 669 -1.33 26.93 14.13
CA GLY A 669 -2.14 27.33 12.98
C GLY A 669 -2.90 26.21 12.26
N ALA A 670 -3.04 25.04 12.86
CA ALA A 670 -3.99 24.03 12.38
C ALA A 670 -5.43 24.58 12.47
N ASN A 671 -6.24 24.31 11.45
CA ASN A 671 -7.66 24.67 11.45
C ASN A 671 -8.50 23.61 12.19
N ILE A 672 -8.17 22.34 11.97
CA ILE A 672 -8.88 21.19 12.50
C ILE A 672 -7.86 20.21 13.08
N VAL A 673 -8.15 19.69 14.28
CA VAL A 673 -7.45 18.54 14.86
C VAL A 673 -8.41 17.36 14.90
N THR A 674 -7.94 16.21 14.47
CA THR A 674 -8.65 14.93 14.66
C THR A 674 -7.78 13.98 15.45
N GLY A 675 -8.39 12.98 16.08
CA GLY A 675 -7.61 12.00 16.81
C GLY A 675 -8.40 10.81 17.33
N SER A 676 -7.66 9.86 17.88
CA SER A 676 -8.15 8.71 18.61
C SER A 676 -7.98 8.94 20.10
N THR A 677 -9.00 8.66 20.90
CA THR A 677 -8.99 8.91 22.35
C THR A 677 -8.49 7.73 23.19
N HIS A 678 -7.76 6.78 22.60
CA HIS A 678 -7.34 5.51 23.24
C HIS A 678 -5.86 5.13 23.00
N LYS A 679 -5.07 6.04 22.43
CA LYS A 679 -3.63 5.82 22.16
C LYS A 679 -2.80 6.50 23.26
N THR A 680 -1.98 7.49 22.93
CA THR A 680 -1.34 8.33 23.95
C THR A 680 -2.36 9.08 24.79
N TYR A 681 -3.51 9.46 24.22
CA TYR A 681 -4.67 9.87 25.00
C TYR A 681 -5.32 8.62 25.60
N PHE A 682 -5.22 8.44 26.91
CA PHE A 682 -5.47 7.16 27.59
C PHE A 682 -6.94 6.91 27.99
N GLY A 683 -7.87 7.32 27.12
CA GLY A 683 -9.32 7.16 27.29
C GLY A 683 -9.90 5.96 26.57
N THR A 684 -11.19 6.03 26.25
CA THR A 684 -11.94 4.93 25.61
C THR A 684 -11.77 4.93 24.09
N GLN A 685 -12.07 3.80 23.44
CA GLN A 685 -11.95 3.66 21.98
C GLN A 685 -13.00 4.49 21.24
N ARG A 686 -12.68 5.76 20.97
CA ARG A 686 -13.50 6.72 20.22
C ARG A 686 -12.62 7.60 19.32
N GLY A 687 -13.26 8.51 18.58
CA GLY A 687 -12.60 9.61 17.90
C GLY A 687 -12.96 10.96 18.51
N VAL A 688 -12.23 11.99 18.13
CA VAL A 688 -12.53 13.38 18.47
C VAL A 688 -12.21 14.28 17.29
N ILE A 689 -12.99 15.35 17.14
CA ILE A 689 -12.71 16.45 16.20
C ILE A 689 -12.70 17.74 17.00
N GLY A 690 -11.60 18.49 16.96
CA GLY A 690 -11.48 19.84 17.52
C GLY A 690 -11.29 20.85 16.40
N ALA A 691 -11.86 22.05 16.56
CA ALA A 691 -11.67 23.15 15.62
C ALA A 691 -11.67 24.49 16.34
N ASN A 692 -10.94 25.47 15.80
CA ASN A 692 -10.86 26.82 16.35
C ASN A 692 -11.60 27.84 15.48
N TYR A 693 -12.83 27.50 15.06
CA TYR A 693 -13.73 28.41 14.36
C TYR A 693 -14.68 29.09 15.35
N ILE A 694 -14.81 30.41 15.32
CA ILE A 694 -15.84 31.14 16.07
C ILE A 694 -17.00 31.52 15.14
N GLU A 695 -18.17 31.83 15.69
CA GLU A 695 -19.39 32.08 14.89
C GLU A 695 -19.22 33.20 13.86
N GLU A 696 -18.38 34.18 14.17
CA GLU A 696 -18.05 35.31 13.30
C GLU A 696 -17.13 34.93 12.13
N ASP A 697 -16.48 33.77 12.16
CA ASP A 697 -15.60 33.33 11.09
C ASP A 697 -16.37 32.94 9.84
N ALA A 698 -15.90 33.38 8.67
CA ALA A 698 -16.46 32.96 7.38
C ALA A 698 -16.38 31.43 7.15
N ALA A 699 -15.51 30.74 7.89
CA ALA A 699 -15.34 29.29 7.86
C ALA A 699 -16.23 28.56 8.88
N TYR A 700 -16.94 29.23 9.78
CA TYR A 700 -17.82 28.59 10.78
C TYR A 700 -18.85 27.60 10.20
N PRO A 701 -19.44 27.82 9.01
CA PRO A 701 -20.33 26.82 8.41
C PRO A 701 -19.67 25.45 8.13
N LEU A 702 -18.34 25.37 8.08
CA LEU A 702 -17.62 24.10 8.03
C LEU A 702 -17.73 23.35 9.37
N TRP A 703 -17.67 24.06 10.50
CA TRP A 703 -17.91 23.47 11.82
C TRP A 703 -19.34 22.95 11.95
N GLU A 704 -20.35 23.73 11.54
CA GLU A 704 -21.74 23.26 11.50
C GLU A 704 -21.91 22.02 10.60
N ALA A 705 -21.18 21.96 9.48
CA ALA A 705 -21.16 20.78 8.63
C ALA A 705 -20.50 19.59 9.35
N ILE A 706 -19.39 19.77 10.05
CA ILE A 706 -18.73 18.71 10.85
C ILE A 706 -19.72 18.12 11.86
N GLY A 707 -20.41 18.95 12.64
CA GLY A 707 -21.42 18.49 13.60
C GLY A 707 -22.51 17.64 12.93
N ARG A 708 -23.14 18.16 11.86
CA ARG A 708 -24.18 17.44 11.11
C ARG A 708 -23.69 16.13 10.47
N ARG A 709 -22.44 16.11 9.99
CA ARG A 709 -21.85 14.92 9.34
C ARG A 709 -21.35 13.89 10.35
N ALA A 710 -20.94 14.30 11.54
CA ALA A 710 -20.67 13.39 12.65
C ALA A 710 -21.99 12.79 13.17
N PHE A 711 -22.98 13.64 13.45
CA PHE A 711 -24.24 13.23 14.06
C PHE A 711 -25.42 14.10 13.57
N PRO A 712 -26.50 13.51 13.01
CA PRO A 712 -26.74 12.07 12.79
C PRO A 712 -26.05 11.51 11.53
N GLY A 713 -25.17 12.27 10.87
CA GLY A 713 -24.64 11.90 9.56
C GLY A 713 -23.82 10.60 9.51
N SER A 714 -23.14 10.24 10.60
CA SER A 714 -22.28 9.04 10.65
C SER A 714 -22.71 8.01 11.69
N VAL A 715 -23.51 8.39 12.69
CA VAL A 715 -24.07 7.50 13.72
C VAL A 715 -25.49 7.90 14.08
N SER A 716 -26.33 6.93 14.44
CA SER A 716 -27.67 7.16 15.00
C SER A 716 -27.68 7.15 16.54
N ASN A 717 -26.78 6.39 17.17
CA ASN A 717 -26.47 6.44 18.60
C ASN A 717 -24.95 6.36 18.74
N HIS A 718 -24.37 7.14 19.65
CA HIS A 718 -22.93 7.38 19.69
C HIS A 718 -22.23 6.65 20.85
N HIS A 719 -22.68 5.44 21.19
CA HIS A 719 -22.09 4.54 22.20
C HIS A 719 -21.91 5.19 23.59
N LEU A 720 -23.00 5.36 24.32
CA LEU A 720 -23.05 6.21 25.51
C LEU A 720 -22.20 5.69 26.68
N GLY A 721 -22.02 4.37 26.81
CA GLY A 721 -21.12 3.78 27.81
C GLY A 721 -19.68 4.26 27.64
N THR A 722 -19.09 4.07 26.46
CA THR A 722 -17.71 4.51 26.22
C THR A 722 -17.56 6.03 26.21
N LEU A 723 -18.63 6.79 25.96
CA LEU A 723 -18.66 8.25 26.12
C LEU A 723 -18.52 8.64 27.61
N LEU A 724 -19.28 7.99 28.50
CA LEU A 724 -19.16 8.20 29.94
C LEU A 724 -17.76 7.84 30.45
N GLY A 725 -17.20 6.71 30.00
CA GLY A 725 -15.82 6.36 30.31
C GLY A 725 -14.81 7.41 29.80
N LEU A 726 -15.06 8.01 28.63
CA LEU A 726 -14.20 9.06 28.08
C LEU A 726 -14.21 10.33 28.93
N LEU A 727 -15.35 10.71 29.52
CA LEU A 727 -15.42 11.82 30.46
C LEU A 727 -14.48 11.63 31.65
N MET A 728 -14.49 10.43 32.26
CA MET A 728 -13.56 10.09 33.34
C MET A 728 -12.10 10.21 32.89
N ALA A 729 -11.77 9.70 31.71
CA ALA A 729 -10.42 9.82 31.16
C ALA A 729 -10.03 11.27 30.85
N ALA A 730 -10.99 12.14 30.49
CA ALA A 730 -10.73 13.55 30.27
C ALA A 730 -10.36 14.28 31.57
N TYR A 731 -11.03 13.97 32.68
CA TYR A 731 -10.63 14.47 34.00
C TYR A 731 -9.21 14.02 34.38
N GLU A 732 -8.90 12.74 34.19
CA GLU A 732 -7.55 12.22 34.43
C GLU A 732 -6.51 12.92 33.56
N MET A 733 -6.80 13.08 32.26
CA MET A 733 -5.85 13.70 31.34
C MET A 733 -5.60 15.16 31.70
N ASN A 734 -6.64 15.96 31.98
CA ASN A 734 -6.47 17.35 32.37
C ASN A 734 -5.73 17.52 33.70
N HIS A 735 -5.84 16.55 34.61
CA HIS A 735 -5.13 16.57 35.89
C HIS A 735 -3.66 16.14 35.76
N PHE A 736 -3.38 15.07 35.01
CA PHE A 736 -2.07 14.41 35.00
C PHE A 736 -1.17 14.75 33.79
N LYS A 737 -1.68 15.45 32.77
CA LYS A 737 -0.98 15.64 31.48
C LYS A 737 0.46 16.14 31.61
N ASP A 738 0.73 17.12 32.47
CA ASP A 738 2.04 17.78 32.48
C ASP A 738 3.17 16.83 32.91
N GLU A 739 2.89 15.97 33.89
CA GLU A 739 3.85 14.94 34.33
C GLU A 739 3.90 13.78 33.33
N TYR A 740 2.74 13.29 32.90
CA TYR A 740 2.63 12.18 31.95
C TYR A 740 3.39 12.46 30.65
N GLN A 741 3.17 13.63 30.05
CA GLN A 741 3.77 14.02 28.77
C GLN A 741 5.30 14.08 28.86
N LYS A 742 5.84 14.76 29.88
CA LYS A 742 7.29 14.80 30.14
C LYS A 742 7.86 13.39 30.29
N ARG A 743 7.18 12.54 31.07
CA ARG A 743 7.66 11.19 31.35
C ARG A 743 7.67 10.32 30.10
N VAL A 744 6.61 10.35 29.30
CA VAL A 744 6.50 9.57 28.06
C VAL A 744 7.60 9.95 27.08
N ILE A 745 7.83 11.25 26.85
CA ILE A 745 8.87 11.72 25.93
C ILE A 745 10.27 11.34 26.45
N ALA A 746 10.54 11.55 27.74
CA ALA A 746 11.83 11.20 28.34
C ALA A 746 12.10 9.68 28.27
N ASN A 747 11.08 8.86 28.56
CA ASN A 747 11.19 7.40 28.49
C ASN A 747 11.41 6.91 27.05
N ALA A 748 10.76 7.51 26.04
CA ALA A 748 10.94 7.12 24.65
C ALA A 748 12.38 7.38 24.17
N LYS A 749 12.92 8.56 24.52
CA LYS A 749 14.33 8.91 24.23
C LYS A 749 15.31 7.97 24.94
N ALA A 750 15.08 7.69 26.22
CA ALA A 750 15.91 6.78 26.99
C ALA A 750 15.87 5.36 26.43
N PHE A 751 14.70 4.87 26.02
CA PHE A 751 14.53 3.55 25.43
C PHE A 751 15.23 3.43 24.07
N ALA A 752 15.08 4.44 23.20
CA ALA A 752 15.78 4.49 21.93
C ALA A 752 17.30 4.45 22.11
N GLN A 753 17.83 5.24 23.05
CA GLN A 753 19.26 5.22 23.35
C GLN A 753 19.69 3.87 23.94
N ALA A 754 18.91 3.29 24.85
CA ALA A 754 19.24 2.01 25.47
C ALA A 754 19.30 0.86 24.45
N LEU A 755 18.33 0.79 23.52
CA LEU A 755 18.35 -0.18 22.41
C LEU A 755 19.63 -0.02 21.57
N LYS A 756 20.03 1.22 21.29
CA LYS A 756 21.28 1.50 20.58
C LYS A 756 22.51 1.04 21.35
N ASP A 757 22.54 1.30 22.66
CA ASP A 757 23.69 0.99 23.53
C ASP A 757 23.92 -0.52 23.67
N VAL A 758 22.85 -1.32 23.64
CA VAL A 758 22.95 -2.79 23.61
C VAL A 758 23.20 -3.37 22.21
N GLY A 759 23.40 -2.54 21.19
CA GLY A 759 23.78 -2.99 19.84
C GLY A 759 22.62 -3.24 18.87
N LEU A 760 21.38 -2.87 19.22
CA LEU A 760 20.25 -2.90 18.28
C LEU A 760 20.25 -1.63 17.40
N GLN A 761 19.72 -1.76 16.18
CA GLN A 761 19.64 -0.62 15.26
C GLN A 761 18.34 0.16 15.49
N VAL A 762 18.45 1.48 15.65
CA VAL A 762 17.32 2.38 15.90
C VAL A 762 17.24 3.41 14.79
N ALA A 763 16.05 3.59 14.22
CA ALA A 763 15.80 4.58 13.18
C ALA A 763 15.49 5.96 13.80
N GLY A 764 15.80 7.02 13.06
CA GLY A 764 15.62 8.40 13.48
C GLY A 764 16.95 9.14 13.67
N ASP A 765 16.86 10.40 14.08
CA ASP A 765 18.01 11.31 14.21
C ASP A 765 18.68 11.17 15.60
N PRO A 766 19.94 10.71 15.69
CA PRO A 766 20.64 10.58 16.96
C PRO A 766 20.79 11.91 17.73
N SER A 767 20.82 13.05 17.03
CA SER A 767 21.02 14.38 17.65
C SER A 767 19.86 14.79 18.57
N ILE A 768 18.68 14.20 18.36
CA ILE A 768 17.48 14.41 19.20
C ILE A 768 17.14 13.18 20.06
N SER A 769 18.06 12.22 20.15
CA SER A 769 17.84 10.90 20.75
C SER A 769 16.79 10.07 20.02
N TYR A 770 16.85 10.09 18.68
CA TYR A 770 16.07 9.31 17.71
C TYR A 770 14.57 9.63 17.61
N THR A 771 13.94 10.18 18.65
CA THR A 771 12.50 10.46 18.67
C THR A 771 12.15 11.70 19.47
N GLU A 772 11.09 12.40 19.06
CA GLU A 772 10.46 13.52 19.77
C GLU A 772 9.09 13.14 20.36
N THR A 773 8.65 11.90 20.19
CA THR A 773 7.29 11.44 20.52
C THR A 773 7.33 10.33 21.57
N HIS A 774 6.25 9.55 21.68
CA HIS A 774 6.21 8.32 22.49
C HIS A 774 6.73 7.08 21.77
N GLN A 775 7.04 7.17 20.47
CA GLN A 775 7.39 6.02 19.63
C GLN A 775 8.90 5.85 19.48
N VAL A 776 9.32 4.60 19.32
CA VAL A 776 10.66 4.19 18.94
C VAL A 776 10.55 3.20 17.79
N VAL A 777 11.39 3.34 16.77
CA VAL A 777 11.43 2.42 15.62
C VAL A 777 12.79 1.73 15.60
N MET A 778 12.79 0.40 15.70
CA MET A 778 13.97 -0.44 15.62
C MET A 778 14.05 -1.10 14.24
N LEU A 779 15.24 -1.22 13.68
CA LEU A 779 15.50 -1.91 12.42
C LEU A 779 16.02 -3.31 12.70
N VAL A 780 15.39 -4.32 12.11
CA VAL A 780 15.68 -5.75 12.33
C VAL A 780 16.10 -6.48 11.05
N GLY A 781 16.19 -5.75 9.94
CA GLY A 781 16.58 -6.29 8.63
C GLY A 781 15.38 -6.62 7.74
N TYR A 782 15.58 -6.54 6.44
CA TYR A 782 14.52 -6.68 5.43
C TYR A 782 13.72 -7.98 5.60
N ALA A 783 12.38 -7.87 5.59
CA ALA A 783 11.44 -8.98 5.78
C ALA A 783 11.61 -9.80 7.09
N LYS A 784 12.32 -9.28 8.10
CA LYS A 784 12.50 -9.93 9.42
C LYS A 784 11.50 -9.47 10.49
N GLY A 785 10.77 -8.39 10.25
CA GLY A 785 9.82 -7.81 11.18
C GLY A 785 8.83 -8.82 11.78
N PRO A 786 8.07 -9.58 10.96
CA PRO A 786 7.09 -10.55 11.47
C PRO A 786 7.71 -11.64 12.35
N GLU A 787 8.80 -12.26 11.91
CA GLU A 787 9.53 -13.30 12.66
C GLU A 787 10.00 -12.77 14.03
N ILE A 788 10.57 -11.57 14.07
CA ILE A 788 11.08 -10.97 15.30
C ILE A 788 9.93 -10.56 16.23
N ALA A 789 8.84 -10.03 15.70
CA ALA A 789 7.66 -9.69 16.50
C ALA A 789 7.06 -10.92 17.19
N GLU A 790 6.95 -12.06 16.48
CA GLU A 790 6.48 -13.33 17.03
C GLU A 790 7.42 -13.86 18.13
N ARG A 791 8.74 -13.83 17.88
CA ARG A 791 9.76 -14.23 18.88
C ARG A 791 9.67 -13.38 20.15
N LEU A 792 9.46 -12.08 20.02
CA LEU A 792 9.25 -11.18 21.16
C LEU A 792 7.93 -11.49 21.89
N GLU A 793 6.83 -11.72 21.17
CA GLU A 793 5.54 -12.08 21.75
C GLU A 793 5.62 -13.40 22.53
N ALA A 794 6.31 -14.41 22.00
CA ALA A 794 6.55 -15.68 22.69
C ALA A 794 7.30 -15.49 24.03
N ASN A 795 8.05 -14.39 24.16
CA ASN A 795 8.78 -13.96 25.35
C ASN A 795 8.06 -12.87 26.16
N ASN A 796 6.74 -12.70 25.98
CA ASN A 796 5.92 -11.73 26.70
C ASN A 796 6.29 -10.25 26.42
N ILE A 797 6.87 -9.93 25.26
CA ILE A 797 7.12 -8.56 24.81
C ILE A 797 6.29 -8.33 23.55
N VAL A 798 5.19 -7.58 23.65
CA VAL A 798 4.29 -7.38 22.52
C VAL A 798 4.60 -6.07 21.80
N VAL A 799 4.93 -6.19 20.52
CA VAL A 799 5.31 -5.09 19.61
C VAL A 799 4.47 -5.17 18.33
N ASN A 800 4.62 -4.21 17.42
CA ASN A 800 4.12 -4.37 16.05
C ASN A 800 5.27 -4.26 15.04
N TYR A 801 5.35 -5.17 14.08
CA TYR A 801 6.20 -4.98 12.91
C TYR A 801 5.62 -3.86 12.03
N GLN A 802 6.49 -3.17 11.30
CA GLN A 802 6.17 -1.97 10.53
C GLN A 802 7.08 -1.89 9.30
N ALA A 803 6.49 -1.67 8.13
CA ALA A 803 7.28 -1.36 6.94
C ALA A 803 7.98 -0.01 7.13
N THR A 804 9.27 0.05 6.85
CA THR A 804 10.06 1.28 6.83
C THR A 804 9.82 2.04 5.51
N PRO A 805 10.22 3.32 5.43
CA PRO A 805 10.10 4.11 4.20
C PRO A 805 10.77 3.51 2.95
N GLU A 806 11.65 2.52 3.11
CA GLU A 806 12.40 1.88 2.03
C GLU A 806 11.76 0.58 1.54
N GLU A 807 10.69 0.10 2.18
CA GLU A 807 10.12 -1.24 1.96
C GLU A 807 8.78 -1.18 1.22
N GLU A 808 8.49 -2.24 0.46
CA GLU A 808 7.32 -2.32 -0.42
C GLU A 808 5.99 -2.50 0.34
N GLY A 809 6.04 -2.95 1.60
CA GLY A 809 4.84 -3.19 2.41
C GLY A 809 5.09 -4.01 3.67
N PHE A 810 4.03 -4.25 4.44
CA PHE A 810 4.11 -4.83 5.79
C PHE A 810 4.72 -6.24 5.84
N THR A 811 4.56 -7.04 4.79
CA THR A 811 5.14 -8.40 4.75
C THR A 811 6.65 -8.39 4.48
N ALA A 812 7.16 -7.31 3.87
CA ALA A 812 8.59 -7.04 3.70
C ALA A 812 9.17 -6.21 4.85
N SER A 813 8.39 -6.02 5.92
CA SER A 813 8.77 -5.19 7.06
C SER A 813 10.13 -5.61 7.61
N GLY A 814 11.04 -4.64 7.70
CA GLY A 814 12.30 -4.74 8.42
C GLY A 814 12.36 -3.84 9.64
N GLY A 815 11.22 -3.28 10.06
CA GLY A 815 11.10 -2.44 11.24
C GLY A 815 10.20 -3.04 12.32
N ILE A 816 10.53 -2.76 13.58
CA ILE A 816 9.66 -2.98 14.74
C ILE A 816 9.31 -1.60 15.31
N ARG A 817 8.01 -1.29 15.34
CA ARG A 817 7.50 -0.03 15.88
C ARG A 817 6.99 -0.27 17.30
N MET A 818 7.49 0.54 18.22
CA MET A 818 7.20 0.45 19.65
C MET A 818 6.74 1.79 20.19
N GLY A 819 6.01 1.77 21.31
CA GLY A 819 5.65 2.95 22.07
C GLY A 819 5.72 2.70 23.57
N VAL A 820 6.18 3.71 24.30
CA VAL A 820 6.44 3.60 25.74
C VAL A 820 5.25 4.02 26.61
N SER A 821 4.18 4.52 26.00
CA SER A 821 3.09 5.23 26.71
C SER A 821 2.34 4.35 27.71
N GLU A 822 2.07 3.08 27.37
CA GLU A 822 1.36 2.17 28.28
C GLU A 822 2.22 1.79 29.47
N MET A 823 3.47 1.39 29.22
CA MET A 823 4.38 0.99 30.28
C MET A 823 4.83 2.15 31.17
N THR A 824 4.92 3.35 30.62
CA THR A 824 5.07 4.60 31.39
C THR A 824 3.88 4.78 32.34
N ARG A 825 2.66 4.48 31.87
CA ARG A 825 1.47 4.50 32.72
C ARG A 825 1.54 3.45 33.82
N PHE A 826 2.19 2.31 33.61
CA PHE A 826 2.46 1.34 34.68
C PHE A 826 3.66 1.69 35.58
N GLY A 827 4.24 2.88 35.41
CA GLY A 827 5.28 3.42 36.28
C GLY A 827 6.71 3.13 35.84
N MET A 828 6.94 2.52 34.66
CA MET A 828 8.30 2.37 34.13
C MET A 828 8.94 3.74 33.87
N GLN A 829 10.22 3.83 34.18
CA GLN A 829 11.08 5.00 33.99
C GLN A 829 12.27 4.64 33.09
N ALA A 830 13.12 5.64 32.80
CA ALA A 830 14.25 5.51 31.89
C ALA A 830 15.15 4.29 32.18
N GLN A 831 15.49 4.02 33.44
CA GLN A 831 16.32 2.87 33.82
C GLN A 831 15.63 1.52 33.54
N ASP A 832 14.31 1.45 33.69
CA ASP A 832 13.55 0.22 33.48
C ASP A 832 13.48 -0.12 31.98
N PHE A 833 13.49 0.91 31.12
CA PHE A 833 13.64 0.74 29.67
C PHE A 833 15.05 0.31 29.25
N GLN A 834 16.09 0.56 30.07
CA GLN A 834 17.43 0.03 29.82
C GLN A 834 17.48 -1.49 30.06
N GLU A 835 16.88 -1.95 31.15
CA GLU A 835 16.76 -3.39 31.42
C GLU A 835 15.92 -4.10 30.35
N LEU A 836 14.80 -3.48 29.93
CA LEU A 836 13.98 -4.00 28.83
C LEU A 836 14.76 -4.09 27.50
N ALA A 837 15.60 -3.11 27.19
CA ALA A 837 16.44 -3.15 25.99
C ALA A 837 17.39 -4.37 26.02
N GLN A 838 17.91 -4.74 27.18
CA GLN A 838 18.73 -5.95 27.32
C GLN A 838 17.93 -7.22 27.07
N PHE A 839 16.70 -7.35 27.58
CA PHE A 839 15.84 -8.50 27.25
C PHE A 839 15.58 -8.60 25.75
N MET A 840 15.34 -7.47 25.08
CA MET A 840 15.15 -7.44 23.64
C MET A 840 16.41 -7.84 22.88
N HIS A 841 17.58 -7.38 23.30
CA HIS A 841 18.86 -7.84 22.74
C HIS A 841 18.99 -9.36 22.87
N ASP A 842 18.73 -9.89 24.07
CA ASP A 842 18.85 -11.31 24.36
C ASP A 842 17.89 -12.15 23.49
N VAL A 843 16.67 -11.68 23.25
CA VAL A 843 15.73 -12.35 22.34
C VAL A 843 16.19 -12.26 20.89
N ILE A 844 16.59 -11.08 20.42
CA ILE A 844 16.79 -10.79 19.00
C ILE A 844 18.16 -11.28 18.51
N ILE A 845 19.22 -10.88 19.21
CA ILE A 845 20.62 -11.13 18.84
C ILE A 845 21.07 -12.50 19.37
N GLU A 846 20.85 -12.78 20.65
CA GLU A 846 21.34 -14.01 21.29
C GLU A 846 20.37 -15.20 21.16
N ASN A 847 19.17 -14.97 20.62
CA ASN A 847 18.11 -15.98 20.49
C ASN A 847 17.78 -16.71 21.81
N LYS A 848 17.86 -16.00 22.93
CA LYS A 848 17.53 -16.50 24.27
C LYS A 848 16.04 -16.44 24.54
N THR A 849 15.54 -17.40 25.31
CA THR A 849 14.19 -17.34 25.89
C THR A 849 14.25 -16.64 27.25
N VAL A 850 13.57 -15.51 27.38
CA VAL A 850 13.52 -14.64 28.58
C VAL A 850 12.11 -14.49 29.14
N LYS A 851 11.17 -15.33 28.70
CA LYS A 851 9.74 -15.24 29.04
C LYS A 851 9.45 -15.11 30.54
N ASP A 852 10.13 -15.92 31.36
CA ASP A 852 9.94 -15.94 32.82
C ASP A 852 10.60 -14.72 33.48
N ASP A 853 11.75 -14.26 32.97
CA ASP A 853 12.44 -13.06 33.43
C ASP A 853 11.60 -11.81 33.14
N VAL A 854 11.05 -11.69 31.93
CA VAL A 854 10.12 -10.63 31.55
C VAL A 854 8.87 -10.65 32.43
N ALA A 855 8.31 -11.83 32.70
CA ALA A 855 7.15 -11.96 33.59
C ALA A 855 7.49 -11.59 35.05
N ALA A 856 8.71 -11.87 35.51
CA ALA A 856 9.19 -11.45 36.83
C ALA A 856 9.39 -9.93 36.89
N PHE A 857 10.05 -9.35 35.88
CA PHE A 857 10.23 -7.91 35.73
C PHE A 857 8.90 -7.16 35.70
N ARG A 858 7.91 -7.68 34.95
CA ARG A 858 6.57 -7.10 34.86
C ARG A 858 5.85 -6.99 36.22
N LYS A 859 6.14 -7.86 37.21
CA LYS A 859 5.52 -7.81 38.55
C LYS A 859 5.82 -6.53 39.32
N HIS A 860 6.90 -5.82 38.99
CA HIS A 860 7.22 -4.53 39.59
C HIS A 860 6.27 -3.40 39.13
N PHE A 861 5.53 -3.61 38.04
CA PHE A 861 4.78 -2.57 37.34
C PHE A 861 3.27 -2.89 37.22
N LEU A 862 2.65 -3.52 38.22
CA LEU A 862 1.23 -3.90 38.14
C LEU A 862 0.27 -2.74 38.47
N ASP A 863 0.78 -1.68 39.08
CA ASP A 863 -0.02 -0.55 39.56
C ASP A 863 -0.05 0.59 38.53
N LEU A 864 -1.25 0.92 38.05
CA LEU A 864 -1.44 1.95 37.02
C LEU A 864 -1.30 3.36 37.62
N ARG A 865 -0.47 4.21 37.04
CA ARG A 865 -0.24 5.63 37.37
C ARG A 865 -1.11 6.53 36.49
N PHE A 866 -1.10 7.83 36.79
CA PHE A 866 -1.87 8.86 36.06
C PHE A 866 -3.36 8.52 35.98
N CYS A 867 -3.93 8.13 37.13
CA CYS A 867 -5.35 7.94 37.37
C CYS A 867 -5.64 8.25 38.83
N PHE A 868 -6.88 8.64 39.14
CA PHE A 868 -7.27 8.93 40.52
C PHE A 868 -7.27 7.65 41.37
N LYS A 869 -6.83 7.79 42.63
CA LYS A 869 -6.76 6.74 43.64
C LYS A 869 -6.99 7.34 45.02
N GLY A 870 -7.48 6.54 45.96
CA GLY A 870 -7.61 6.90 47.35
C GLY A 870 -8.90 6.37 47.97
N ASP A 871 -8.90 6.25 49.30
CA ASP A 871 -10.01 5.70 50.10
C ASP A 871 -11.36 6.40 49.81
N GLU A 872 -11.33 7.67 49.38
CA GLU A 872 -12.51 8.46 49.04
C GLU A 872 -13.29 7.94 47.83
N PHE A 873 -12.65 7.20 46.92
CA PHE A 873 -13.30 6.63 45.73
C PHE A 873 -13.63 5.13 45.87
N ASP A 874 -12.97 4.42 46.78
CA ASP A 874 -13.05 2.96 46.87
C ASP A 874 -14.46 2.46 47.13
N ALA A 875 -15.20 3.14 48.01
CA ALA A 875 -16.60 2.81 48.30
C ALA A 875 -17.49 2.91 47.04
N LEU A 876 -17.29 3.95 46.22
CA LEU A 876 -18.03 4.16 44.98
C LEU A 876 -17.67 3.12 43.92
N ILE A 877 -16.38 2.81 43.77
CA ILE A 877 -15.90 1.79 42.81
C ILE A 877 -16.46 0.41 43.19
N GLN A 878 -16.43 0.04 44.47
CA GLN A 878 -17.00 -1.22 44.95
C GLN A 878 -18.50 -1.30 44.69
N GLN A 879 -19.23 -0.21 44.93
CA GLN A 879 -20.65 -0.15 44.63
C GLN A 879 -20.92 -0.32 43.12
N LEU A 880 -20.15 0.37 42.27
CA LEU A 880 -20.27 0.22 40.82
C LEU A 880 -19.96 -1.22 40.38
N HIS A 881 -18.93 -1.85 40.93
CA HIS A 881 -18.58 -3.24 40.61
C HIS A 881 -19.66 -4.24 41.05
N GLN A 882 -20.45 -3.95 42.08
CA GLN A 882 -21.54 -4.84 42.49
C GLN A 882 -22.78 -4.72 41.58
N LEU A 883 -22.88 -3.65 40.78
CA LEU A 883 -24.02 -3.38 39.90
C LEU A 883 -23.88 -4.01 38.50
N VAL A 884 -22.69 -4.52 38.15
CA VAL A 884 -22.37 -5.22 36.88
C VAL A 884 -21.84 -6.60 37.18
#